data_AF-A0A5A7P532-F1
#
_entry.id   AF-A0A5A7P532-F1
#
_cell.length_a   1.000
_cell.length_b   1.000
_cell.length_c   1.000
_cell.angle_alpha   90.00
_cell.angle_beta   90.00
_cell.angle_gamma   90.00
#
_symmetry.space_group_name_H-M   'P 1'
#
loop_
_entity.id
_entity.type
_entity.pdbx_description
1 polymer ?
#
loop_
_entity_poly.entity_id
_entity_poly.type
_entity_poly.pdbx_seq_one_letter_code
_entity_poly.pdbx_strand_id
1 'polypeptide(L)'
;MASRTSELVGRVDPAQKFDIDALLRYAISHVDGFPQNPSQFTVSQFGHGQSNPTFLLEVQSGSLKKKYVMRKKPPGKLLHSAHAVEREFQGVEPRRRSAIYRATAKALASLHSADVDSIGLRTYGKPNNYCKRQARIAFFGKLQPQVDRWGKQYIFSTGEGKSDRNPRMLELSQWLSQHIPLEDSSGAAAGLVHGDFRIDNLVFHPIEDRVIGILDWELSTLGNQMCDIAYSCMHYIVDISLDKVEKNGGLEFTGLPDGVPSLPEYLADYCAAAGKPWPAANWKFYVAFSLFRAASIYAGVHYRYILGNASGGERARNAGKKADAIIETAWDFINRESALPDRPPQGSVSREHVEQLGKENRDSLHSSEGRFVPNQKVRDLRNRLIKFMEDNIYPMETEFYKLALSSKRWSIHPEEERLKDLAKKEGLWNLWIPFDSAARVKQVISGERRDDHVEEAINGLLGAGLSNLEYGYLCEVMGRSVWAPQVFNCGAPDTGNMEVLMRYGNAEQIREWLVPLLEGNIRSGFAMTEPQVASSDATNIECSITRHEDWYIINGRKWWTSGAMDPRCKILIVMGKTDFKAPKHRQQSMILVDINTPGVNIKRPLTVFGFDDAPHGHAEITFENVRVPSKNILLGEGRGFEIAQGRLGPGRLHHCMRLIGAAERGMEMMIQRAISRRAFDKLIAQHGSFVSDIAKCRIDLESTRLLVLEAADQLDRLGNKKARGTIAMAKVAAPNMALRVLDMAMQVHGAAGVSGDTVLAHLWATSRTLRIADGPDEVHLGTIAKLELRRAKL
;
A
#
# COMPACT_ATOMS: atom_id res chain seq x y z
N MET A 1 -2.53 -31.75 -16.36
CA MET A 1 -2.91 -30.85 -15.25
C MET A 1 -2.61 -29.44 -15.69
N ALA A 2 -3.54 -28.52 -15.47
CA ALA A 2 -3.47 -27.14 -15.95
C ALA A 2 -2.31 -26.36 -15.29
N SER A 3 -1.50 -25.66 -16.07
CA SER A 3 -0.28 -24.92 -15.72
C SER A 3 -0.39 -23.39 -15.88
N ARG A 4 -1.53 -22.87 -16.36
CA ARG A 4 -1.79 -21.43 -16.61
C ARG A 4 -3.19 -20.99 -16.16
N THR A 5 -3.41 -19.71 -15.87
CA THR A 5 -4.75 -19.15 -15.56
C THR A 5 -5.77 -19.38 -16.69
N SER A 6 -5.31 -19.39 -17.94
CA SER A 6 -6.12 -19.75 -19.12
C SER A 6 -6.58 -21.21 -19.14
N GLU A 7 -6.05 -22.04 -18.25
CA GLU A 7 -6.38 -23.46 -18.10
C GLU A 7 -7.22 -23.71 -16.83
N LEU A 8 -7.45 -22.69 -15.99
CA LEU A 8 -8.30 -22.71 -14.78
C LEU A 8 -9.67 -22.04 -14.96
N VAL A 9 -9.82 -21.22 -16.00
CA VAL A 9 -11.12 -20.77 -16.48
C VAL A 9 -11.39 -21.39 -17.85
N GLY A 10 -12.45 -22.19 -17.93
CA GLY A 10 -12.86 -22.90 -19.14
C GLY A 10 -14.04 -22.21 -19.84
N ARG A 11 -14.45 -22.78 -20.97
CA ARG A 11 -15.77 -22.49 -21.52
C ARG A 11 -16.83 -22.82 -20.46
N VAL A 12 -17.85 -21.96 -20.35
CA VAL A 12 -19.00 -22.23 -19.48
C VAL A 12 -19.57 -23.60 -19.84
N ASP A 13 -19.69 -24.48 -18.85
CA ASP A 13 -20.30 -25.79 -18.99
C ASP A 13 -21.69 -25.62 -19.63
N PRO A 14 -22.03 -26.36 -20.70
CA PRO A 14 -23.36 -26.29 -21.32
C PRO A 14 -24.53 -26.43 -20.33
N ALA A 15 -24.36 -27.22 -19.27
CA ALA A 15 -25.36 -27.39 -18.22
C ALA A 15 -25.52 -26.14 -17.34
N GLN A 16 -24.52 -25.27 -17.27
CA GLN A 16 -24.48 -24.06 -16.44
C GLN A 16 -24.80 -22.78 -17.24
N LYS A 17 -25.07 -22.90 -18.54
CA LYS A 17 -25.29 -21.76 -19.45
C LYS A 17 -26.40 -20.84 -18.94
N PHE A 18 -26.23 -19.55 -19.16
CA PHE A 18 -27.22 -18.50 -18.90
C PHE A 18 -27.18 -17.47 -20.03
N ASP A 19 -28.21 -16.63 -20.07
CA ASP A 19 -28.29 -15.53 -21.02
C ASP A 19 -27.25 -14.45 -20.64
N ILE A 20 -26.16 -14.43 -21.42
CA ILE A 20 -25.03 -13.51 -21.24
C ILE A 20 -25.46 -12.07 -21.55
N ASP A 21 -26.38 -11.86 -22.50
CA ASP A 21 -26.85 -10.53 -22.89
C ASP A 21 -27.78 -9.95 -21.82
N ALA A 22 -28.63 -10.79 -21.21
CA ALA A 22 -29.44 -10.39 -20.07
C ALA A 22 -28.56 -10.06 -18.86
N LEU A 23 -27.52 -10.86 -18.58
CA LEU A 23 -26.56 -10.56 -17.52
C LEU A 23 -25.85 -9.24 -17.79
N LEU A 24 -25.43 -8.99 -19.04
CA LEU A 24 -24.77 -7.76 -19.42
C LEU A 24 -25.68 -6.55 -19.20
N ARG A 25 -26.94 -6.60 -19.66
CA ARG A 25 -27.92 -5.53 -19.42
C ARG A 25 -28.16 -5.31 -17.93
N TYR A 26 -28.29 -6.38 -17.15
CA TYR A 26 -28.47 -6.30 -15.70
C TYR A 26 -27.26 -5.65 -15.02
N ALA A 27 -26.04 -6.09 -15.35
CA ALA A 27 -24.81 -5.57 -14.78
C ALA A 27 -24.62 -4.08 -15.11
N ILE A 28 -24.90 -3.67 -16.35
CA ILE A 28 -24.89 -2.26 -16.78
C ILE A 28 -25.83 -1.40 -15.92
N SER A 29 -27.00 -1.92 -15.56
CA SER A 29 -28.04 -1.17 -14.87
C SER A 29 -27.98 -1.25 -13.34
N HIS A 30 -27.35 -2.29 -12.78
CA HIS A 30 -27.44 -2.59 -11.35
C HIS A 30 -26.08 -2.75 -10.64
N VAL A 31 -24.97 -2.85 -11.37
CA VAL A 31 -23.63 -2.99 -10.75
C VAL A 31 -22.88 -1.67 -10.88
N ASP A 32 -22.72 -0.98 -9.75
CA ASP A 32 -22.04 0.30 -9.69
C ASP A 32 -20.62 0.21 -10.28
N GLY A 33 -20.33 1.08 -11.24
CA GLY A 33 -19.03 1.12 -11.93
C GLY A 33 -18.86 0.07 -13.03
N PHE A 34 -19.88 -0.71 -13.37
CA PHE A 34 -19.88 -1.58 -14.54
C PHE A 34 -19.90 -0.76 -15.85
N PRO A 35 -19.07 -1.08 -16.87
CA PRO A 35 -19.02 -0.28 -18.09
C PRO A 35 -20.36 -0.24 -18.84
N GLN A 36 -20.85 0.96 -19.13
CA GLN A 36 -22.18 1.17 -19.75
C GLN A 36 -22.24 0.72 -21.22
N ASN A 37 -21.15 0.86 -21.96
CA ASN A 37 -21.03 0.44 -23.36
C ASN A 37 -19.76 -0.39 -23.56
N PRO A 38 -19.78 -1.67 -23.21
CA PRO A 38 -18.61 -2.52 -23.38
C PRO A 38 -18.44 -2.92 -24.85
N SER A 39 -17.22 -2.75 -25.37
CA SER A 39 -16.82 -3.22 -26.69
C SER A 39 -16.59 -4.75 -26.72
N GLN A 40 -16.33 -5.37 -25.57
CA GLN A 40 -16.27 -6.83 -25.44
C GLN A 40 -16.74 -7.25 -24.04
N PHE A 41 -17.50 -8.34 -23.96
CA PHE A 41 -17.89 -8.97 -22.70
C PHE A 41 -17.69 -10.48 -22.82
N THR A 42 -16.76 -11.02 -22.04
CA THR A 42 -16.45 -12.45 -22.02
C THR A 42 -16.73 -13.05 -20.66
N VAL A 43 -17.38 -14.21 -20.67
CA VAL A 43 -17.69 -14.98 -19.47
C VAL A 43 -16.94 -16.30 -19.56
N SER A 44 -16.17 -16.61 -18.52
CA SER A 44 -15.47 -17.88 -18.38
C SER A 44 -15.77 -18.49 -17.01
N GLN A 45 -15.73 -19.81 -16.90
CA GLN A 45 -16.10 -20.52 -15.67
C GLN A 45 -14.86 -21.05 -14.98
N PHE A 46 -14.72 -20.81 -13.68
CA PHE A 46 -13.63 -21.39 -12.89
C PHE A 46 -13.79 -22.92 -12.78
N GLY A 47 -12.68 -23.65 -12.87
CA GLY A 47 -12.66 -25.12 -12.78
C GLY A 47 -12.92 -25.71 -11.39
N HIS A 48 -13.00 -24.87 -10.35
CA HIS A 48 -13.28 -25.23 -8.95
C HIS A 48 -14.56 -24.51 -8.45
N GLY A 49 -15.21 -24.99 -7.39
CA GLY A 49 -16.52 -24.49 -6.93
C GLY A 49 -17.72 -25.24 -7.50
N GLN A 50 -17.68 -26.58 -7.47
CA GLN A 50 -18.74 -27.45 -8.01
C GLN A 50 -20.10 -27.24 -7.33
N SER A 51 -20.10 -26.83 -6.06
CA SER A 51 -21.30 -26.53 -5.29
C SER A 51 -21.90 -25.15 -5.59
N ASN A 52 -21.05 -24.20 -6.02
CA ASN A 52 -21.41 -22.82 -6.34
C ASN A 52 -20.64 -22.36 -7.59
N PRO A 53 -21.16 -22.67 -8.80
CA PRO A 53 -20.55 -22.29 -10.06
C PRO A 53 -20.12 -20.83 -10.06
N THR A 54 -18.81 -20.62 -10.18
CA THR A 54 -18.18 -19.31 -10.12
C THR A 54 -17.68 -18.95 -11.51
N PHE A 55 -17.95 -17.73 -11.94
CA PHE A 55 -17.66 -17.21 -13.27
C PHE A 55 -16.79 -15.97 -13.17
N LEU A 56 -15.81 -15.88 -14.05
CA LEU A 56 -15.05 -14.67 -14.31
C LEU A 56 -15.74 -13.92 -15.45
N LEU A 57 -16.18 -12.71 -15.16
CA LEU A 57 -16.68 -11.77 -16.16
C LEU A 57 -15.56 -10.80 -16.51
N GLU A 58 -15.12 -10.79 -17.75
CA GLU A 58 -14.18 -9.80 -18.25
C GLU A 58 -14.92 -8.87 -19.20
N VAL A 59 -14.87 -7.57 -18.88
CA VAL A 59 -15.55 -6.54 -19.66
C VAL A 59 -14.52 -5.54 -20.14
N GLN A 60 -14.52 -5.30 -21.44
CA GLN A 60 -13.68 -4.33 -22.11
C GLN A 60 -14.53 -3.18 -22.63
N SER A 61 -14.14 -1.95 -22.36
CA SER A 61 -14.72 -0.75 -22.96
C SER A 61 -13.58 0.16 -23.39
N GLY A 62 -13.34 0.22 -24.70
CA GLY A 62 -12.14 0.87 -25.25
C GLY A 62 -10.84 0.16 -24.80
N SER A 63 -9.93 0.91 -24.17
CA SER A 63 -8.68 0.38 -23.61
C SER A 63 -8.82 -0.21 -22.20
N LEU A 64 -9.95 0.01 -21.52
CA LEU A 64 -10.17 -0.42 -20.14
C LEU A 64 -10.69 -1.87 -20.11
N LYS A 65 -9.95 -2.77 -19.45
CA LYS A 65 -10.40 -4.13 -19.11
C LYS A 65 -10.69 -4.22 -17.61
N LYS A 66 -11.92 -4.53 -17.23
CA LYS A 66 -12.31 -4.83 -15.85
C LYS A 66 -12.66 -6.30 -15.70
N LYS A 67 -12.39 -6.86 -14.53
CA LYS A 67 -12.72 -8.24 -14.18
C LYS A 67 -13.66 -8.25 -12.99
N TYR A 68 -14.72 -9.05 -13.08
CA TYR A 68 -15.68 -9.27 -12.01
C TYR A 68 -15.81 -10.77 -11.77
N VAL A 69 -16.21 -11.15 -10.56
CA VAL A 69 -16.52 -12.53 -10.23
C VAL A 69 -18.00 -12.64 -9.92
N MET A 70 -18.68 -13.55 -10.59
CA MET A 70 -20.10 -13.84 -10.38
C MET A 70 -20.25 -15.27 -9.88
N ARG A 71 -21.03 -15.45 -8.81
CA ARG A 71 -21.50 -16.77 -8.39
C ARG A 71 -22.94 -16.97 -8.85
N LYS A 72 -23.23 -18.10 -9.46
CA LYS A 72 -24.60 -18.51 -9.84
C LYS A 72 -24.97 -19.76 -9.06
N LYS A 73 -26.20 -19.84 -8.58
CA LYS A 73 -26.77 -21.09 -8.08
C LYS A 73 -26.83 -22.12 -9.23
N PRO A 74 -26.34 -23.36 -9.05
CA PRO A 74 -26.33 -24.35 -10.13
C PRO A 74 -27.78 -24.72 -10.54
N PRO A 75 -28.09 -24.88 -11.84
CA PRO A 75 -29.36 -25.41 -12.32
C PRO A 75 -29.44 -26.93 -12.13
N GLY A 76 -30.66 -27.46 -12.04
CA GLY A 76 -30.93 -28.90 -11.89
C GLY A 76 -30.97 -29.41 -10.44
N LYS A 77 -31.13 -30.73 -10.27
CA LYS A 77 -30.92 -31.40 -8.97
C LYS A 77 -29.44 -31.23 -8.62
N LEU A 78 -29.10 -30.33 -7.67
CA LEU A 78 -27.71 -30.24 -7.20
C LEU A 78 -27.21 -31.66 -6.85
N LEU A 79 -26.03 -32.04 -7.33
CA LEU A 79 -25.42 -33.33 -7.03
C LEU A 79 -25.24 -33.49 -5.50
N HIS A 80 -25.23 -34.73 -5.01
CA HIS A 80 -25.11 -35.05 -3.58
C HIS A 80 -23.96 -34.28 -2.91
N SER A 81 -24.22 -33.74 -1.71
CA SER A 81 -23.28 -32.97 -0.87
C SER A 81 -22.76 -31.65 -1.48
N ALA A 82 -23.40 -30.52 -1.13
CA ALA A 82 -22.93 -29.16 -1.45
C ALA A 82 -21.84 -28.65 -0.48
N HIS A 83 -21.48 -29.42 0.55
CA HIS A 83 -20.59 -28.99 1.65
C HIS A 83 -19.43 -29.97 1.95
N ALA A 84 -19.11 -30.87 1.02
CA ALA A 84 -17.97 -31.75 1.18
C ALA A 84 -16.68 -31.00 0.82
N VAL A 85 -15.93 -30.54 1.81
CA VAL A 85 -14.55 -30.02 1.64
C VAL A 85 -13.70 -30.99 0.81
N GLU A 86 -13.94 -32.30 0.95
CA GLU A 86 -13.27 -33.36 0.17
C GLU A 86 -13.49 -33.26 -1.35
N ARG A 87 -14.62 -32.71 -1.80
CA ARG A 87 -14.94 -32.57 -3.23
C ARG A 87 -14.15 -31.46 -3.92
N GLU A 88 -13.88 -30.36 -3.20
CA GLU A 88 -13.08 -29.24 -3.74
C GLU A 88 -11.60 -29.64 -3.94
N PHE A 89 -11.15 -30.74 -3.31
CA PHE A 89 -9.75 -31.19 -3.32
C PHE A 89 -9.56 -32.63 -3.79
N GLN A 90 -10.58 -33.23 -4.43
CA GLN A 90 -10.46 -34.57 -4.99
C GLN A 90 -9.38 -34.56 -6.09
N GLY A 91 -8.28 -35.30 -5.88
CA GLY A 91 -7.12 -35.31 -6.77
C GLY A 91 -6.00 -34.30 -6.44
N VAL A 92 -6.08 -33.61 -5.29
CA VAL A 92 -5.01 -32.72 -4.81
C VAL A 92 -4.02 -33.47 -3.91
N GLU A 93 -2.74 -33.37 -4.23
CA GLU A 93 -1.64 -34.00 -3.49
C GLU A 93 -1.66 -33.64 -1.99
N PRO A 94 -1.37 -34.59 -1.07
CA PRO A 94 -1.40 -34.36 0.39
C PRO A 94 -0.60 -33.11 0.84
N ARG A 95 0.59 -32.89 0.27
CA ARG A 95 1.41 -31.71 0.59
C ARG A 95 0.71 -30.40 0.25
N ARG A 96 0.01 -30.37 -0.88
CA ARG A 96 -0.74 -29.19 -1.35
C ARG A 96 -1.99 -28.98 -0.51
N ARG A 97 -2.67 -30.06 -0.08
CA ARG A 97 -3.78 -29.97 0.90
C ARG A 97 -3.31 -29.30 2.21
N SER A 98 -2.17 -29.70 2.74
CA SER A 98 -1.62 -29.10 3.97
C SER A 98 -1.32 -27.60 3.78
N ALA A 99 -0.72 -27.23 2.64
CA ALA A 99 -0.42 -25.83 2.32
C ALA A 99 -1.70 -24.99 2.16
N ILE A 100 -2.76 -25.55 1.57
CA ILE A 100 -4.08 -24.90 1.42
C ILE A 100 -4.73 -24.64 2.78
N TYR A 101 -4.72 -25.61 3.71
CA TYR A 101 -5.26 -25.40 5.05
C TYR A 101 -4.45 -24.35 5.82
N ARG A 102 -3.13 -24.36 5.70
CA ARG A 102 -2.29 -23.31 6.29
C ARG A 102 -2.56 -21.94 5.69
N ALA A 103 -2.76 -21.85 4.38
CA ALA A 103 -3.14 -20.62 3.70
C ALA A 103 -4.53 -20.14 4.14
N THR A 104 -5.46 -21.06 4.40
CA THR A 104 -6.81 -20.78 4.92
C THR A 104 -6.74 -20.20 6.34
N ALA A 105 -5.96 -20.81 7.24
CA ALA A 105 -5.70 -20.30 8.58
C ALA A 105 -5.06 -18.90 8.56
N LYS A 106 -4.04 -18.71 7.69
CA LYS A 106 -3.38 -17.40 7.51
C LYS A 106 -4.31 -16.34 6.95
N ALA A 107 -5.20 -16.70 6.02
CA ALA A 107 -6.18 -15.76 5.46
C ALA A 107 -7.20 -15.32 6.52
N LEU A 108 -7.68 -16.24 7.36
CA LEU A 108 -8.55 -15.91 8.48
C LEU A 108 -7.84 -15.05 9.53
N ALA A 109 -6.58 -15.38 9.85
CA ALA A 109 -5.76 -14.58 10.74
C ALA A 109 -5.55 -13.15 10.20
N SER A 110 -5.28 -13.02 8.90
CA SER A 110 -5.15 -11.73 8.22
C SER A 110 -6.46 -10.94 8.19
N LEU A 111 -7.61 -11.61 8.06
CA LEU A 111 -8.91 -10.97 8.18
C LEU A 111 -9.09 -10.42 9.61
N HIS A 112 -8.73 -11.23 10.60
CA HIS A 112 -8.89 -10.88 12.00
C HIS A 112 -7.91 -9.84 12.51
N SER A 113 -6.77 -9.64 11.85
CA SER A 113 -5.82 -8.57 12.17
C SER A 113 -6.20 -7.21 11.57
N ALA A 114 -7.27 -7.13 10.79
CA ALA A 114 -7.73 -5.87 10.21
C ALA A 114 -8.15 -4.89 11.29
N ASP A 115 -7.52 -3.71 11.31
CA ASP A 115 -7.93 -2.59 12.16
C ASP A 115 -9.19 -1.96 11.58
N VAL A 116 -10.32 -2.36 12.16
CA VAL A 116 -11.69 -1.95 11.82
C VAL A 116 -11.86 -0.43 11.84
N ASP A 117 -11.17 0.28 12.74
CA ASP A 117 -11.27 1.73 12.85
C ASP A 117 -10.51 2.39 11.69
N SER A 118 -9.30 1.90 11.38
CA SER A 118 -8.48 2.42 10.28
C SER A 118 -9.14 2.27 8.90
N ILE A 119 -9.92 1.21 8.70
CA ILE A 119 -10.63 0.93 7.44
C ILE A 119 -12.04 1.52 7.41
N GLY A 120 -12.42 2.32 8.41
CA GLY A 120 -13.72 3.03 8.44
C GLY A 120 -14.93 2.14 8.72
N LEU A 121 -14.73 0.94 9.27
CA LEU A 121 -15.80 -0.01 9.60
C LEU A 121 -16.25 0.08 11.06
N ARG A 122 -15.89 1.14 11.79
CA ARG A 122 -16.25 1.34 13.21
C ARG A 122 -17.76 1.21 13.49
N THR A 123 -18.61 1.62 12.56
CA THR A 123 -20.07 1.55 12.68
C THR A 123 -20.70 0.31 12.03
N TYR A 124 -19.88 -0.62 11.51
CA TYR A 124 -20.34 -1.80 10.79
C TYR A 124 -21.07 -2.82 11.68
N GLY A 125 -20.82 -2.78 12.98
CA GLY A 125 -21.45 -3.66 13.95
C GLY A 125 -21.21 -3.19 15.38
N LYS A 126 -21.64 -3.97 16.36
CA LYS A 126 -21.42 -3.69 17.78
C LYS A 126 -20.27 -4.57 18.30
N PRO A 127 -19.14 -4.03 18.76
CA PRO A 127 -17.95 -4.83 19.10
C PRO A 127 -18.15 -5.75 20.32
N ASN A 128 -18.82 -5.29 21.36
CA ASN A 128 -18.92 -6.01 22.64
C ASN A 128 -20.16 -6.90 22.68
N ASN A 129 -20.23 -7.94 23.51
CA ASN A 129 -21.41 -8.78 23.71
C ASN A 129 -21.89 -9.49 22.42
N TYR A 130 -20.97 -9.89 21.55
CA TYR A 130 -21.31 -10.51 20.26
C TYR A 130 -22.02 -11.86 20.48
N CYS A 131 -21.40 -12.76 21.24
CA CYS A 131 -21.96 -14.07 21.55
C CYS A 131 -23.28 -13.92 22.33
N LYS A 132 -23.32 -12.99 23.30
CA LYS A 132 -24.51 -12.70 24.09
C LYS A 132 -25.73 -12.31 23.24
N ARG A 133 -25.54 -11.48 22.22
CA ARG A 133 -26.59 -11.07 21.27
C ARG A 133 -26.98 -12.15 20.25
N GLN A 134 -26.24 -13.24 20.17
CA GLN A 134 -26.53 -14.27 19.18
C GLN A 134 -27.14 -15.53 19.80
N ALA A 135 -26.80 -15.84 21.06
CA ALA A 135 -27.18 -17.08 21.72
C ALA A 135 -28.46 -17.04 22.56
N ARG A 136 -28.94 -15.86 23.00
CA ARG A 136 -30.02 -15.77 23.99
C ARG A 136 -31.40 -16.06 23.38
N ILE A 137 -32.19 -16.91 24.04
CA ILE A 137 -33.63 -17.08 23.79
C ILE A 137 -34.39 -16.32 24.89
N ALA A 138 -35.16 -15.30 24.52
CA ALA A 138 -36.03 -14.59 25.46
C ALA A 138 -37.43 -15.22 25.48
N PHE A 139 -37.84 -15.80 26.61
CA PHE A 139 -39.23 -16.18 26.86
C PHE A 139 -40.00 -14.95 27.38
N PHE A 140 -41.12 -14.65 26.73
CA PHE A 140 -42.16 -13.67 27.08
C PHE A 140 -41.86 -12.59 28.15
N GLY A 141 -41.85 -11.32 27.71
CA GLY A 141 -42.63 -10.30 28.42
C GLY A 141 -41.95 -9.27 29.35
N LYS A 142 -40.62 -9.21 29.53
CA LYS A 142 -39.98 -8.08 30.24
C LYS A 142 -38.69 -7.56 29.58
N LEU A 143 -38.81 -6.34 29.03
CA LEU A 143 -37.82 -5.33 28.59
C LEU A 143 -36.33 -5.72 28.39
N GLN A 144 -35.87 -5.76 27.13
CA GLN A 144 -35.01 -4.74 26.48
C GLN A 144 -34.71 -5.12 25.02
N PRO A 145 -34.55 -4.17 24.07
CA PRO A 145 -34.19 -4.47 22.68
C PRO A 145 -32.67 -4.73 22.59
N GLN A 146 -32.23 -5.91 23.00
CA GLN A 146 -30.94 -6.45 22.61
C GLN A 146 -31.19 -7.51 21.53
N VAL A 147 -30.52 -7.36 20.40
CA VAL A 147 -30.66 -8.18 19.19
C VAL A 147 -30.35 -9.63 19.57
N ASP A 148 -31.26 -10.59 19.27
CA ASP A 148 -31.14 -12.03 19.58
C ASP A 148 -31.34 -12.84 18.28
N ARG A 149 -30.31 -12.97 17.43
CA ARG A 149 -30.55 -13.41 16.04
C ARG A 149 -30.94 -14.88 15.90
N TRP A 150 -30.18 -15.82 16.46
CA TRP A 150 -30.36 -17.26 16.20
C TRP A 150 -31.36 -17.93 17.12
N GLY A 151 -31.39 -17.56 18.40
CA GLY A 151 -32.41 -18.03 19.34
C GLY A 151 -33.83 -17.69 18.87
N LYS A 152 -34.06 -16.45 18.40
CA LYS A 152 -35.35 -16.06 17.81
C LYS A 152 -35.66 -16.84 16.54
N GLN A 153 -34.67 -17.07 15.68
CA GLN A 153 -34.86 -17.86 14.46
C GLN A 153 -35.31 -19.29 14.78
N TYR A 154 -34.68 -19.96 15.76
CA TYR A 154 -35.05 -21.32 16.15
C TYR A 154 -36.46 -21.39 16.73
N ILE A 155 -36.80 -20.49 17.66
CA ILE A 155 -38.16 -20.40 18.24
C ILE A 155 -39.19 -20.08 17.16
N PHE A 156 -38.87 -19.19 16.22
CA PHE A 156 -39.74 -18.88 15.11
C PHE A 156 -39.93 -20.08 14.17
N SER A 157 -38.98 -21.00 14.09
CA SER A 157 -39.02 -22.13 13.16
C SER A 157 -39.59 -23.41 13.79
N THR A 158 -39.89 -23.42 15.10
CA THR A 158 -40.29 -24.61 15.86
C THR A 158 -41.43 -24.34 16.85
N GLY A 159 -42.24 -25.36 17.16
CA GLY A 159 -43.42 -25.27 18.02
C GLY A 159 -44.72 -25.53 17.26
N GLU A 160 -45.83 -25.05 17.80
CA GLU A 160 -47.18 -25.33 17.28
C GLU A 160 -47.34 -24.93 15.80
N GLY A 161 -47.81 -25.87 14.98
CA GLY A 161 -47.93 -25.70 13.53
C GLY A 161 -46.61 -25.74 12.74
N LYS A 162 -45.51 -26.15 13.39
CA LYS A 162 -44.14 -26.24 12.83
C LYS A 162 -43.50 -27.55 13.29
N SER A 163 -42.19 -27.68 13.11
CA SER A 163 -41.42 -28.80 13.66
C SER A 163 -41.45 -28.78 15.18
N ASP A 164 -41.49 -29.96 15.79
CA ASP A 164 -41.43 -30.10 17.24
C ASP A 164 -40.18 -29.40 17.78
N ARG A 165 -40.38 -28.68 18.88
CA ARG A 165 -39.29 -27.96 19.53
C ARG A 165 -38.48 -28.94 20.36
N ASN A 166 -37.18 -29.01 20.10
CA ASN A 166 -36.28 -29.86 20.87
C ASN A 166 -35.92 -29.18 22.21
N PRO A 167 -36.27 -29.76 23.38
CA PRO A 167 -35.94 -29.19 24.69
C PRO A 167 -34.44 -28.99 24.89
N ARG A 168 -33.61 -29.88 24.32
CA ARG A 168 -32.14 -29.84 24.43
C ARG A 168 -31.54 -28.61 23.77
N MET A 169 -32.21 -28.01 22.79
CA MET A 169 -31.80 -26.75 22.17
C MET A 169 -32.02 -25.55 23.11
N LEU A 170 -33.08 -25.59 23.93
CA LEU A 170 -33.36 -24.57 24.93
C LEU A 170 -32.34 -24.63 26.07
N GLU A 171 -32.06 -25.85 26.54
CA GLU A 171 -30.98 -26.11 27.50
C GLU A 171 -29.63 -25.64 26.95
N LEU A 172 -29.34 -25.88 25.66
CA LEU A 172 -28.10 -25.44 25.03
C LEU A 172 -28.00 -23.91 24.98
N SER A 173 -29.10 -23.21 24.64
CA SER A 173 -29.16 -21.74 24.70
C SER A 173 -28.91 -21.22 26.12
N GLN A 174 -29.51 -21.87 27.12
CA GLN A 174 -29.31 -21.52 28.53
C GLN A 174 -27.85 -21.74 28.94
N TRP A 175 -27.26 -22.89 28.59
CA TRP A 175 -25.86 -23.19 28.86
C TRP A 175 -24.94 -22.15 28.23
N LEU A 176 -25.15 -21.80 26.95
CA LEU A 176 -24.39 -20.75 26.27
C LEU A 176 -24.53 -19.40 26.97
N SER A 177 -25.71 -19.05 27.47
CA SER A 177 -25.89 -17.77 28.19
C SER A 177 -25.12 -17.70 29.51
N GLN A 178 -24.86 -18.84 30.14
CA GLN A 178 -24.15 -18.96 31.42
C GLN A 178 -22.62 -19.07 31.24
N HIS A 179 -22.15 -19.49 30.07
CA HIS A 179 -20.74 -19.79 29.80
C HIS A 179 -20.08 -18.84 28.80
N ILE A 180 -20.63 -17.63 28.63
CA ILE A 180 -20.07 -16.63 27.71
C ILE A 180 -18.64 -16.25 28.14
N PRO A 181 -17.63 -16.37 27.25
CA PRO A 181 -16.26 -15.98 27.55
C PRO A 181 -16.17 -14.51 27.98
N LEU A 182 -15.34 -14.22 29.00
CA LEU A 182 -15.14 -12.87 29.52
C LEU A 182 -14.68 -11.89 28.43
N GLU A 183 -13.87 -12.36 27.48
CA GLU A 183 -13.41 -11.55 26.35
C GLU A 183 -14.55 -11.01 25.46
N ASP A 184 -15.70 -11.70 25.37
CA ASP A 184 -16.86 -11.26 24.59
C ASP A 184 -17.49 -9.98 25.16
N SER A 185 -17.55 -9.87 26.49
CA SER A 185 -18.15 -8.71 27.18
C SER A 185 -17.24 -7.49 27.15
N SER A 186 -15.92 -7.70 27.24
CA SER A 186 -14.91 -6.63 27.27
C SER A 186 -14.70 -5.94 25.92
N GLY A 187 -15.02 -6.61 24.81
CA GLY A 187 -14.66 -6.13 23.47
C GLY A 187 -13.18 -6.34 23.11
N ALA A 188 -12.35 -6.89 24.00
CA ALA A 188 -10.92 -7.09 23.75
C ALA A 188 -10.63 -8.08 22.60
N ALA A 189 -11.57 -8.99 22.31
CA ALA A 189 -11.52 -9.90 21.17
C ALA A 189 -12.38 -9.44 19.99
N ALA A 190 -12.88 -8.19 20.02
CA ALA A 190 -13.77 -7.65 19.01
C ALA A 190 -12.99 -7.19 17.78
N GLY A 191 -13.40 -7.68 16.62
CA GLY A 191 -12.92 -7.20 15.33
C GLY A 191 -13.85 -7.64 14.22
N LEU A 192 -13.39 -7.57 12.98
CA LEU A 192 -14.18 -8.03 11.84
C LEU A 192 -14.39 -9.55 11.93
N VAL A 193 -15.65 -9.97 11.85
CA VAL A 193 -16.09 -11.36 11.82
C VAL A 193 -16.80 -11.56 10.48
N HIS A 194 -16.36 -12.53 9.69
CA HIS A 194 -16.95 -12.91 8.41
C HIS A 194 -18.33 -13.58 8.60
N GLY A 195 -18.47 -14.40 9.64
CA GLY A 195 -19.70 -15.10 9.97
C GLY A 195 -19.97 -16.35 9.14
N ASP A 196 -19.45 -16.49 7.91
CA ASP A 196 -19.54 -17.76 7.14
C ASP A 196 -18.17 -18.18 6.57
N PHE A 197 -17.11 -18.02 7.38
CA PHE A 197 -15.75 -18.31 6.91
C PHE A 197 -15.52 -19.82 6.83
N ARG A 198 -15.34 -20.31 5.60
CA ARG A 198 -15.03 -21.70 5.29
C ARG A 198 -14.26 -21.77 3.99
N ILE A 199 -13.56 -22.88 3.78
CA ILE A 199 -12.59 -23.04 2.69
C ILE A 199 -13.22 -22.91 1.29
N ASP A 200 -14.50 -23.29 1.11
CA ASP A 200 -15.27 -23.13 -0.13
C ASP A 200 -15.73 -21.67 -0.39
N ASN A 201 -15.56 -20.79 0.59
CA ASN A 201 -15.74 -19.35 0.44
C ASN A 201 -14.42 -18.62 0.14
N LEU A 202 -13.35 -19.36 -0.14
CA LEU A 202 -12.04 -18.79 -0.50
C LEU A 202 -11.72 -18.94 -1.98
N VAL A 203 -11.02 -17.95 -2.51
CA VAL A 203 -10.40 -17.99 -3.84
C VAL A 203 -8.91 -18.14 -3.64
N PHE A 204 -8.32 -19.21 -4.17
CA PHE A 204 -6.88 -19.45 -4.10
C PHE A 204 -6.16 -18.92 -5.34
N HIS A 205 -4.90 -18.53 -5.17
CA HIS A 205 -4.03 -18.16 -6.28
C HIS A 205 -3.86 -19.37 -7.21
N PRO A 206 -3.89 -19.17 -8.55
CA PRO A 206 -3.84 -20.26 -9.52
C PRO A 206 -2.57 -21.13 -9.45
N ILE A 207 -1.47 -20.60 -8.90
CA ILE A 207 -0.14 -21.26 -8.90
C ILE A 207 0.47 -21.30 -7.49
N GLU A 208 0.09 -20.39 -6.61
CA GLU A 208 0.74 -20.22 -5.30
C GLU A 208 -0.19 -20.72 -4.20
N ASP A 209 0.39 -21.20 -3.10
CA ASP A 209 -0.35 -21.63 -1.90
C ASP A 209 -0.83 -20.44 -1.07
N ARG A 210 -1.65 -19.57 -1.68
CA ARG A 210 -2.20 -18.39 -0.99
C ARG A 210 -3.63 -18.09 -1.40
N VAL A 211 -4.37 -17.52 -0.46
CA VAL A 211 -5.72 -17.00 -0.69
C VAL A 211 -5.62 -15.60 -1.34
N ILE A 212 -6.45 -15.34 -2.34
CA ILE A 212 -6.54 -14.07 -3.07
C ILE A 212 -7.91 -13.42 -2.99
N GLY A 213 -8.90 -14.11 -2.41
CA GLY A 213 -10.23 -13.56 -2.19
C GLY A 213 -11.01 -14.33 -1.14
N ILE A 214 -11.88 -13.63 -0.43
CA ILE A 214 -12.84 -14.16 0.54
C ILE A 214 -14.23 -13.73 0.06
N LEU A 215 -15.17 -14.67 0.00
CA LEU A 215 -16.50 -14.49 -0.57
C LEU A 215 -17.58 -14.73 0.49
N ASP A 216 -18.82 -14.29 0.22
CA ASP A 216 -20.01 -14.54 1.06
C ASP A 216 -20.05 -13.75 2.39
N TRP A 217 -19.96 -12.42 2.27
CA TRP A 217 -19.88 -11.49 3.40
C TRP A 217 -21.24 -11.13 4.04
N GLU A 218 -22.35 -11.77 3.65
CA GLU A 218 -23.71 -11.39 4.07
C GLU A 218 -23.93 -11.46 5.59
N LEU A 219 -23.15 -12.31 6.26
CA LEU A 219 -23.24 -12.56 7.70
C LEU A 219 -22.17 -11.81 8.49
N SER A 220 -21.35 -11.01 7.81
CA SER A 220 -20.22 -10.33 8.42
C SER A 220 -20.66 -9.14 9.28
N THR A 221 -19.93 -8.92 10.37
CA THR A 221 -20.18 -7.85 11.34
C THR A 221 -18.96 -7.65 12.25
N LEU A 222 -19.09 -6.81 13.27
CA LEU A 222 -18.09 -6.70 14.34
C LEU A 222 -18.45 -7.59 15.51
N GLY A 223 -17.48 -8.33 16.03
CA GLY A 223 -17.70 -9.22 17.15
C GLY A 223 -16.53 -10.12 17.51
N ASN A 224 -16.81 -11.19 18.25
CA ASN A 224 -15.80 -12.11 18.73
C ASN A 224 -15.30 -13.02 17.59
N GLN A 225 -14.08 -12.75 17.15
CA GLN A 225 -13.39 -13.43 16.06
C GLN A 225 -13.09 -14.93 16.32
N MET A 226 -13.12 -15.40 17.58
CA MET A 226 -12.98 -16.83 17.86
C MET A 226 -14.18 -17.65 17.34
N CYS A 227 -15.34 -17.02 17.14
CA CYS A 227 -16.49 -17.69 16.53
C CYS A 227 -16.24 -18.09 15.07
N ASP A 228 -15.46 -17.31 14.31
CA ASP A 228 -15.18 -17.62 12.90
C ASP A 228 -14.24 -18.81 12.75
N ILE A 229 -13.19 -18.91 13.58
CA ILE A 229 -12.30 -20.08 13.55
C ILE A 229 -13.03 -21.33 14.01
N ALA A 230 -13.86 -21.25 15.06
CA ALA A 230 -14.67 -22.38 15.49
C ALA A 230 -15.66 -22.82 14.40
N TYR A 231 -16.26 -21.86 13.68
CA TYR A 231 -17.13 -22.16 12.54
C TYR A 231 -16.36 -22.79 11.38
N SER A 232 -15.15 -22.30 11.06
CA SER A 232 -14.26 -22.89 10.06
C SER A 232 -13.87 -24.34 10.40
N CYS A 233 -13.83 -24.69 11.69
CA CYS A 233 -13.52 -26.05 12.16
C CYS A 233 -14.72 -27.00 12.19
N MET A 234 -15.94 -26.57 11.81
CA MET A 234 -17.16 -27.39 11.95
C MET A 234 -17.09 -28.73 11.22
N HIS A 235 -16.41 -28.78 10.07
CA HIS A 235 -16.25 -29.99 9.26
C HIS A 235 -15.45 -31.10 9.96
N TYR A 236 -14.61 -30.76 10.95
CA TYR A 236 -13.95 -31.75 11.81
C TYR A 236 -14.92 -32.45 12.77
N ILE A 237 -15.99 -31.75 13.17
CA ILE A 237 -16.85 -32.15 14.29
C ILE A 237 -18.17 -32.76 13.80
N VAL A 238 -18.75 -32.21 12.73
CA VAL A 238 -20.05 -32.64 12.19
C VAL A 238 -20.09 -32.55 10.67
N ASP A 239 -20.71 -33.54 10.02
CA ASP A 239 -21.08 -33.42 8.62
C ASP A 239 -22.26 -32.47 8.48
N ILE A 240 -22.11 -31.39 7.73
CA ILE A 240 -23.19 -30.41 7.46
C ILE A 240 -23.94 -30.72 6.15
N SER A 241 -23.73 -31.87 5.51
CA SER A 241 -24.51 -32.27 4.34
C SER A 241 -26.00 -32.49 4.70
N LEU A 242 -26.92 -32.04 3.82
CA LEU A 242 -28.37 -32.21 3.98
C LEU A 242 -28.85 -33.65 3.72
N ASP A 243 -27.99 -34.47 3.11
CA ASP A 243 -28.35 -35.79 2.58
C ASP A 243 -28.12 -36.91 3.63
N LYS A 244 -27.28 -36.68 4.65
CA LYS A 244 -26.96 -37.65 5.71
C LYS A 244 -27.35 -37.14 7.10
N VAL A 245 -28.10 -37.95 7.86
CA VAL A 245 -28.53 -37.66 9.25
C VAL A 245 -27.69 -38.48 10.24
N GLU A 246 -26.39 -38.56 10.03
CA GLU A 246 -25.50 -39.32 10.91
C GLU A 246 -25.02 -38.45 12.08
N LYS A 247 -25.22 -38.97 13.29
CA LYS A 247 -24.61 -38.48 14.53
C LYS A 247 -23.15 -38.97 14.49
N ASN A 248 -22.17 -38.06 14.45
CA ASN A 248 -20.71 -38.32 14.28
C ASN A 248 -20.17 -38.40 12.83
N GLY A 249 -20.71 -37.60 11.90
CA GLY A 249 -20.19 -37.54 10.52
C GLY A 249 -18.95 -36.66 10.29
N GLY A 250 -18.37 -36.04 11.34
CA GLY A 250 -17.21 -35.15 11.19
C GLY A 250 -15.88 -35.90 10.97
N LEU A 251 -14.87 -35.21 10.41
CA LEU A 251 -13.56 -35.82 10.10
C LEU A 251 -12.84 -36.44 11.31
N GLU A 252 -13.09 -35.96 12.53
CA GLU A 252 -12.54 -36.57 13.75
C GLU A 252 -13.02 -38.02 13.95
N PHE A 253 -14.21 -38.36 13.45
CA PHE A 253 -14.82 -39.69 13.58
C PHE A 253 -14.66 -40.53 12.31
N THR A 254 -14.70 -39.90 11.13
CA THR A 254 -14.59 -40.62 9.85
C THR A 254 -13.14 -40.83 9.40
N GLY A 255 -12.18 -40.19 10.06
CA GLY A 255 -10.75 -40.21 9.71
C GLY A 255 -10.35 -38.97 8.92
N LEU A 256 -9.11 -38.52 9.13
CA LEU A 256 -8.52 -37.37 8.43
C LEU A 256 -7.92 -37.82 7.09
N PRO A 257 -8.30 -37.21 5.95
CA PRO A 257 -7.63 -37.47 4.68
C PRO A 257 -6.16 -37.02 4.71
N ASP A 258 -5.27 -37.74 4.01
CA ASP A 258 -3.83 -37.43 3.99
C ASP A 258 -3.53 -35.96 3.67
N GLY A 259 -2.75 -35.29 4.52
CA GLY A 259 -2.37 -33.89 4.33
C GLY A 259 -3.43 -32.86 4.76
N VAL A 260 -4.58 -33.29 5.27
CA VAL A 260 -5.48 -32.41 6.05
C VAL A 260 -4.96 -32.37 7.49
N PRO A 261 -4.60 -31.20 8.04
CA PRO A 261 -4.16 -31.09 9.43
C PRO A 261 -5.30 -31.48 10.38
N SER A 262 -4.97 -32.03 11.54
CA SER A 262 -5.94 -32.21 12.62
C SER A 262 -6.49 -30.86 13.10
N LEU A 263 -7.65 -30.87 13.76
CA LEU A 263 -8.25 -29.64 14.30
C LEU A 263 -7.26 -28.87 15.21
N PRO A 264 -6.53 -29.51 16.15
CA PRO A 264 -5.54 -28.81 16.97
C PRO A 264 -4.38 -28.21 16.15
N GLU A 265 -3.93 -28.86 15.09
CA GLU A 265 -2.86 -28.34 14.22
C GLU A 265 -3.33 -27.15 13.38
N TYR A 266 -4.53 -27.23 12.79
CA TYR A 266 -5.13 -26.13 12.05
C TYR A 266 -5.37 -24.90 12.94
N LEU A 267 -5.87 -25.13 14.15
CA LEU A 267 -6.07 -24.10 15.16
C LEU A 267 -4.74 -23.49 15.62
N ALA A 268 -3.68 -24.29 15.76
CA ALA A 268 -2.36 -23.81 16.13
C ALA A 268 -1.76 -22.92 15.03
N ASP A 269 -1.90 -23.31 13.76
CA ASP A 269 -1.49 -22.49 12.61
C ASP A 269 -2.22 -21.14 12.59
N TYR A 270 -3.53 -21.11 12.89
CA TYR A 270 -4.29 -19.88 13.01
C TYR A 270 -3.86 -19.03 14.22
N CYS A 271 -3.75 -19.62 15.42
CA CYS A 271 -3.37 -18.88 16.63
C CYS A 271 -1.97 -18.26 16.50
N ALA A 272 -1.03 -19.00 15.91
CA ALA A 272 0.31 -18.51 15.62
C ALA A 272 0.28 -17.34 14.62
N ALA A 273 -0.49 -17.45 13.53
CA ALA A 273 -0.60 -16.41 12.53
C ALA A 273 -1.36 -15.16 13.04
N ALA A 274 -2.37 -15.34 13.89
CA ALA A 274 -3.22 -14.26 14.42
C ALA A 274 -2.66 -13.62 15.70
N GLY A 275 -1.58 -14.17 16.26
CA GLY A 275 -1.05 -13.73 17.56
C GLY A 275 -2.02 -13.92 18.73
N LYS A 276 -2.92 -14.92 18.64
CA LYS A 276 -3.96 -15.16 19.65
C LYS A 276 -3.56 -16.26 20.64
N PRO A 277 -3.94 -16.14 21.92
CA PRO A 277 -3.69 -17.19 22.90
C PRO A 277 -4.40 -18.50 22.51
N TRP A 278 -3.84 -19.61 22.96
CA TRP A 278 -4.42 -20.94 22.77
C TRP A 278 -5.78 -21.03 23.50
N PRO A 279 -6.90 -21.30 22.80
CA PRO A 279 -8.24 -21.12 23.37
C PRO A 279 -8.78 -22.32 24.16
N ALA A 280 -7.91 -23.18 24.71
CA ALA A 280 -8.31 -24.44 25.35
C ALA A 280 -9.44 -24.30 26.38
N ALA A 281 -9.38 -23.26 27.22
CA ALA A 281 -10.37 -23.01 28.27
C ALA A 281 -11.79 -22.71 27.74
N ASN A 282 -11.89 -22.01 26.60
CA ASN A 282 -13.17 -21.52 26.05
C ASN A 282 -13.58 -22.26 24.76
N TRP A 283 -12.81 -23.24 24.29
CA TRP A 283 -13.05 -23.86 22.98
C TRP A 283 -14.39 -24.59 22.88
N LYS A 284 -14.79 -25.29 23.95
CA LYS A 284 -16.12 -25.92 24.03
C LYS A 284 -17.25 -24.94 23.79
N PHE A 285 -17.13 -23.72 24.34
CA PHE A 285 -18.12 -22.68 24.14
C PHE A 285 -18.21 -22.27 22.67
N TYR A 286 -17.08 -21.96 22.03
CA TYR A 286 -17.07 -21.48 20.65
C TYR A 286 -17.60 -22.52 19.66
N VAL A 287 -17.27 -23.80 19.86
CA VAL A 287 -17.82 -24.91 19.07
C VAL A 287 -19.31 -25.10 19.32
N ALA A 288 -19.75 -25.14 20.58
CA ALA A 288 -21.16 -25.27 20.93
C ALA A 288 -22.00 -24.12 20.37
N PHE A 289 -21.45 -22.90 20.36
CA PHE A 289 -22.07 -21.72 19.77
C PHE A 289 -22.25 -21.86 18.25
N SER A 290 -21.23 -22.36 17.54
CA SER A 290 -21.31 -22.63 16.10
C SER A 290 -22.33 -23.73 15.77
N LEU A 291 -22.40 -24.79 16.58
CA LEU A 291 -23.39 -25.86 16.43
C LEU A 291 -24.82 -25.37 16.74
N PHE A 292 -25.02 -24.56 17.78
CA PHE A 292 -26.29 -23.90 18.08
C PHE A 292 -26.78 -23.05 16.90
N ARG A 293 -25.87 -22.26 16.31
CA ARG A 293 -26.17 -21.47 15.13
C ARG A 293 -26.55 -22.35 13.93
N ALA A 294 -25.78 -23.40 13.66
CA ALA A 294 -26.07 -24.34 12.59
C ALA A 294 -27.46 -25.00 12.80
N ALA A 295 -27.77 -25.54 13.97
CA ALA A 295 -29.08 -26.11 14.28
C ALA A 295 -30.23 -25.11 14.05
N SER A 296 -30.04 -23.84 14.43
CA SER A 296 -31.01 -22.77 14.19
C SER A 296 -31.25 -22.51 12.70
N ILE A 297 -30.21 -22.56 11.87
CA ILE A 297 -30.30 -22.41 10.41
C ILE A 297 -31.07 -23.60 9.81
N TYR A 298 -30.75 -24.83 10.21
CA TYR A 298 -31.39 -26.04 9.68
C TYR A 298 -32.87 -26.15 10.08
N ALA A 299 -33.22 -25.76 11.31
CA ALA A 299 -34.61 -25.61 11.72
C ALA A 299 -35.36 -24.61 10.82
N GLY A 300 -34.76 -23.47 10.49
CA GLY A 300 -35.33 -22.50 9.56
C GLY A 300 -35.45 -23.00 8.11
N VAL A 301 -34.48 -23.80 7.64
CA VAL A 301 -34.55 -24.47 6.32
C VAL A 301 -35.71 -25.45 6.29
N HIS A 302 -35.89 -26.24 7.35
CA HIS A 302 -37.00 -27.18 7.43
C HIS A 302 -38.36 -26.49 7.52
N TYR A 303 -38.46 -25.40 8.30
CA TYR A 303 -39.70 -24.62 8.35
C TYR A 303 -40.07 -24.03 6.98
N ARG A 304 -39.09 -23.51 6.23
CA ARG A 304 -39.31 -23.08 4.83
C ARG A 304 -39.74 -24.23 3.92
N TYR A 305 -39.31 -25.46 4.18
CA TYR A 305 -39.76 -26.64 3.44
C TYR A 305 -41.22 -26.98 3.73
N ILE A 306 -41.63 -26.92 5.01
CA ILE A 306 -43.04 -27.08 5.42
C ILE A 306 -43.93 -26.06 4.70
N LEU A 307 -43.44 -24.82 4.53
CA LEU A 307 -44.15 -23.76 3.79
C LEU A 307 -44.06 -23.88 2.25
N GLY A 308 -43.40 -24.90 1.71
CA GLY A 308 -43.21 -25.08 0.26
C GLY A 308 -42.20 -24.13 -0.40
N ASN A 309 -41.46 -23.33 0.38
CA ASN A 309 -40.60 -22.24 -0.08
C ASN A 309 -39.09 -22.51 0.14
N ALA A 310 -38.70 -23.76 0.37
CA ALA A 310 -37.29 -24.10 0.58
C ALA A 310 -36.50 -24.16 -0.73
N SER A 311 -35.41 -23.40 -0.79
CA SER A 311 -34.48 -23.35 -1.92
C SER A 311 -33.78 -24.68 -2.25
N GLY A 312 -33.79 -25.64 -1.32
CA GLY A 312 -33.23 -27.00 -1.45
C GLY A 312 -34.22 -28.07 -1.92
N GLY A 313 -35.51 -27.73 -2.11
CA GLY A 313 -36.56 -28.67 -2.48
C GLY A 313 -36.68 -29.83 -1.47
N GLU A 314 -36.85 -31.06 -1.98
CA GLU A 314 -37.07 -32.27 -1.15
C GLU A 314 -35.92 -32.57 -0.17
N ARG A 315 -34.70 -32.07 -0.42
CA ARG A 315 -33.57 -32.24 0.52
C ARG A 315 -33.74 -31.48 1.83
N ALA A 316 -34.53 -30.41 1.80
CA ALA A 316 -34.84 -29.64 3.01
C ALA A 316 -35.82 -30.40 3.94
N ARG A 317 -36.37 -31.53 3.51
CA ARG A 317 -37.21 -32.40 4.34
C ARG A 317 -36.47 -32.93 5.56
N ASN A 318 -35.20 -33.30 5.41
CA ASN A 318 -34.39 -33.86 6.50
C ASN A 318 -33.73 -32.79 7.38
N ALA A 319 -33.87 -31.51 7.03
CA ALA A 319 -33.18 -30.43 7.75
C ALA A 319 -33.62 -30.34 9.22
N GLY A 320 -34.87 -30.69 9.57
CA GLY A 320 -35.32 -30.76 10.96
C GLY A 320 -34.56 -31.81 11.77
N LYS A 321 -34.54 -33.06 11.27
CA LYS A 321 -33.77 -34.15 11.89
C LYS A 321 -32.27 -33.85 11.98
N LYS A 322 -31.75 -33.12 10.99
CA LYS A 322 -30.35 -32.68 11.00
C LYS A 322 -30.09 -31.63 12.08
N ALA A 323 -31.03 -30.70 12.30
CA ALA A 323 -30.94 -29.75 13.40
C ALA A 323 -30.86 -30.49 14.75
N ASP A 324 -31.67 -31.53 14.96
CA ASP A 324 -31.62 -32.36 16.17
C ASP A 324 -30.30 -33.11 16.32
N ALA A 325 -29.78 -33.70 15.24
CA ALA A 325 -28.47 -34.36 15.28
C ALA A 325 -27.33 -33.38 15.63
N ILE A 326 -27.39 -32.13 15.15
CA ILE A 326 -26.43 -31.08 15.48
C ILE A 326 -26.55 -30.66 16.95
N ILE A 327 -27.78 -30.57 17.49
CA ILE A 327 -28.02 -30.28 18.92
C ILE A 327 -27.39 -31.36 19.80
N GLU A 328 -27.59 -32.63 19.46
CA GLU A 328 -26.96 -33.72 20.22
C GLU A 328 -25.43 -33.71 20.09
N THR A 329 -24.90 -33.41 18.90
CA THR A 329 -23.44 -33.26 18.69
C THR A 329 -22.86 -32.13 19.54
N ALA A 330 -23.59 -31.03 19.73
CA ALA A 330 -23.17 -29.94 20.61
C ALA A 330 -23.04 -30.40 22.07
N TRP A 331 -24.01 -31.16 22.56
CA TRP A 331 -23.96 -31.70 23.91
C TRP A 331 -22.87 -32.74 24.10
N ASP A 332 -22.68 -33.64 23.13
CA ASP A 332 -21.59 -34.61 23.15
C ASP A 332 -20.23 -33.89 23.18
N PHE A 333 -20.07 -32.79 22.42
CA PHE A 333 -18.86 -31.98 22.43
C PHE A 333 -18.62 -31.25 23.76
N ILE A 334 -19.67 -30.66 24.35
CA ILE A 334 -19.60 -30.01 25.67
C ILE A 334 -19.13 -31.01 26.75
N ASN A 335 -19.64 -32.24 26.68
CA ASN A 335 -19.38 -33.31 27.64
C ASN A 335 -18.04 -34.04 27.46
N ARG A 336 -17.25 -33.74 26.42
CA ARG A 336 -15.91 -34.33 26.25
C ARG A 336 -15.03 -34.01 27.46
N GLU A 337 -14.24 -34.98 27.93
CA GLU A 337 -13.31 -34.76 29.05
C GLU A 337 -12.27 -33.68 28.71
N SER A 338 -11.75 -33.72 27.49
CA SER A 338 -10.92 -32.67 26.89
C SER A 338 -11.35 -32.38 25.44
N ALA A 339 -11.44 -31.10 25.08
CA ALA A 339 -11.78 -30.65 23.72
C ALA A 339 -10.57 -30.19 22.90
N LEU A 340 -9.48 -29.81 23.58
CA LEU A 340 -8.18 -29.44 23.01
C LEU A 340 -7.08 -29.84 24.00
N PRO A 341 -5.87 -30.18 23.54
CA PRO A 341 -4.73 -30.35 24.44
C PRO A 341 -4.44 -29.05 25.22
N ASP A 342 -3.88 -29.17 26.43
CA ASP A 342 -3.56 -28.01 27.30
C ASP A 342 -2.58 -27.03 26.66
N ARG A 343 -1.75 -27.53 25.74
CA ARG A 343 -0.78 -26.75 24.96
C ARG A 343 -0.94 -27.06 23.48
N PRO A 344 -0.63 -26.11 22.57
CA PRO A 344 -0.65 -26.37 21.14
C PRO A 344 0.33 -27.52 20.77
N PRO A 345 0.02 -28.36 19.77
CA PRO A 345 0.88 -29.48 19.37
C PRO A 345 2.32 -29.05 19.05
N GLN A 346 3.32 -29.73 19.64
CA GLN A 346 4.72 -29.53 19.31
C GLN A 346 5.08 -30.35 18.06
N GLY A 347 5.20 -29.69 16.90
CA GLY A 347 5.55 -30.38 15.66
C GLY A 347 5.45 -29.57 14.36
N SER A 348 4.83 -28.39 14.36
CA SER A 348 4.69 -27.56 13.14
C SER A 348 5.88 -26.64 12.83
N VAL A 349 6.92 -26.63 13.69
CA VAL A 349 8.16 -25.87 13.47
C VAL A 349 9.35 -26.83 13.57
N SER A 350 9.62 -27.58 12.51
CA SER A 350 10.85 -28.38 12.43
C SER A 350 12.07 -27.45 12.38
N ARG A 351 12.93 -27.61 13.38
CA ARG A 351 14.20 -26.89 13.59
C ARG A 351 15.22 -27.05 12.46
N GLU A 352 14.98 -27.89 11.46
CA GLU A 352 15.89 -28.08 10.32
C GLU A 352 15.80 -26.97 9.25
N HIS A 353 14.73 -26.17 9.23
CA HIS A 353 14.73 -24.94 8.42
C HIS A 353 15.56 -23.82 9.08
N VAL A 354 15.77 -23.85 10.40
CA VAL A 354 16.37 -22.73 11.16
C VAL A 354 17.88 -22.60 10.94
N GLU A 355 18.59 -23.67 10.55
CA GLU A 355 20.04 -23.62 10.36
C GLU A 355 20.48 -23.31 8.92
N GLN A 356 19.67 -23.64 7.91
CA GLN A 356 19.87 -23.10 6.54
C GLN A 356 19.29 -21.69 6.38
N LEU A 357 18.27 -21.33 7.18
CA LEU A 357 17.86 -19.95 7.39
C LEU A 357 18.89 -19.17 8.23
N GLY A 358 19.80 -19.80 8.95
CA GLY A 358 20.80 -19.09 9.78
C GLY A 358 21.79 -18.19 9.00
N LYS A 359 21.91 -18.37 7.68
CA LYS A 359 22.74 -17.52 6.80
C LYS A 359 21.94 -16.65 5.82
N GLU A 360 20.63 -16.88 5.66
CA GLU A 360 19.75 -16.06 4.81
C GLU A 360 18.65 -15.31 5.60
N ASN A 361 18.52 -15.53 6.91
CA ASN A 361 17.33 -15.17 7.69
C ASN A 361 17.63 -14.30 8.92
N ARG A 362 18.80 -13.64 8.95
CA ARG A 362 18.97 -12.43 9.80
C ARG A 362 18.31 -11.18 9.19
N ASP A 363 17.97 -11.23 7.90
CA ASP A 363 17.40 -10.09 7.17
C ASP A 363 15.87 -10.17 6.97
N SER A 364 15.15 -11.16 7.51
CA SER A 364 13.74 -11.40 7.13
C SER A 364 12.73 -11.61 8.26
N LEU A 365 13.13 -11.50 9.53
CA LEU A 365 12.22 -11.64 10.69
C LEU A 365 11.64 -10.31 11.23
N HIS A 366 11.78 -9.22 10.48
CA HIS A 366 11.07 -7.96 10.71
C HIS A 366 10.27 -7.53 9.47
N SER A 367 9.13 -8.20 9.21
CA SER A 367 7.94 -7.56 8.59
C SER A 367 6.80 -8.57 8.46
N SER A 368 6.06 -8.81 9.55
CA SER A 368 4.63 -9.19 9.50
C SER A 368 3.73 -8.00 9.11
N GLU A 369 4.34 -7.03 8.44
CA GLU A 369 3.83 -5.75 8.03
C GLU A 369 3.81 -5.82 6.50
N GLY A 370 2.70 -5.43 5.86
CA GLY A 370 2.59 -5.50 4.40
C GLY A 370 3.81 -4.85 3.71
N ARG A 371 4.12 -5.24 2.47
CA ARG A 371 5.30 -4.74 1.71
C ARG A 371 5.50 -3.21 1.76
N PHE A 372 4.41 -2.46 1.86
CA PHE A 372 4.40 -0.99 1.95
C PHE A 372 3.95 -0.48 3.32
N VAL A 373 4.19 -1.26 4.36
CA VAL A 373 3.96 -0.83 5.73
C VAL A 373 5.31 -0.40 6.30
N PRO A 374 5.47 0.87 6.71
CA PRO A 374 6.72 1.33 7.28
C PRO A 374 6.97 0.63 8.61
N ASN A 375 8.21 0.23 8.84
CA ASN A 375 8.67 -0.32 10.12
C ASN A 375 8.61 0.73 11.23
N GLN A 376 8.81 0.29 12.47
CA GLN A 376 8.71 1.17 13.65
C GLN A 376 9.65 2.39 13.57
N LYS A 377 10.91 2.20 13.13
CA LYS A 377 11.89 3.30 12.98
C LYS A 377 11.36 4.39 12.04
N VAL A 378 10.80 4.00 10.90
CA VAL A 378 10.22 4.94 9.93
C VAL A 378 8.96 5.60 10.48
N ARG A 379 8.11 4.87 11.21
CA ARG A 379 6.94 5.46 11.88
C ARG A 379 7.33 6.50 12.91
N ASP A 380 8.35 6.22 13.72
CA ASP A 380 8.82 7.16 14.75
C ASP A 380 9.38 8.43 14.11
N LEU A 381 10.23 8.30 13.09
CA LEU A 381 10.74 9.45 12.32
C LEU A 381 9.61 10.23 11.66
N ARG A 382 8.64 9.53 11.06
CA ARG A 382 7.47 10.15 10.41
C ARG A 382 6.63 10.93 11.41
N ASN A 383 6.36 10.38 12.59
CA ASN A 383 5.56 11.03 13.63
C ASN A 383 6.27 12.28 14.17
N ARG A 384 7.58 12.20 14.40
CA ARG A 384 8.39 13.36 14.80
C ARG A 384 8.41 14.44 13.73
N LEU A 385 8.53 14.03 12.47
CA LEU A 385 8.49 14.93 11.33
C LEU A 385 7.12 15.62 11.18
N ILE A 386 6.01 14.88 11.32
CA ILE A 386 4.65 15.45 11.32
C ILE A 386 4.51 16.49 12.44
N LYS A 387 4.92 16.15 13.67
CA LYS A 387 4.90 17.07 14.80
C LYS A 387 5.75 18.31 14.53
N PHE A 388 6.95 18.15 13.98
CA PHE A 388 7.81 19.28 13.62
C PHE A 388 7.15 20.18 12.57
N MET A 389 6.50 19.60 11.56
CA MET A 389 5.77 20.35 10.53
C MET A 389 4.64 21.19 11.14
N GLU A 390 3.84 20.59 12.02
CA GLU A 390 2.71 21.24 12.71
C GLU A 390 3.16 22.35 13.66
N ASP A 391 4.17 22.07 14.49
CA ASP A 391 4.62 22.98 15.54
C ASP A 391 5.49 24.12 14.99
N ASN A 392 6.20 23.91 13.86
CA ASN A 392 7.25 24.83 13.40
C ASN A 392 7.13 25.28 11.95
N ILE A 393 6.83 24.37 11.00
CA ILE A 393 6.87 24.73 9.57
C ILE A 393 5.60 25.47 9.14
N TYR A 394 4.41 24.88 9.34
CA TYR A 394 3.16 25.49 8.89
C TYR A 394 2.91 26.88 9.49
N PRO A 395 3.19 27.14 10.79
CA PRO A 395 3.06 28.48 11.35
C PRO A 395 4.01 29.51 10.72
N MET A 396 5.16 29.07 10.20
CA MET A 396 6.20 29.95 9.64
C MET A 396 6.03 30.24 8.15
N GLU A 397 5.19 29.51 7.42
CA GLU A 397 5.06 29.68 5.97
C GLU A 397 4.68 31.11 5.58
N THR A 398 3.77 31.75 6.32
CA THR A 398 3.39 33.14 6.06
C THR A 398 4.58 34.09 6.18
N GLU A 399 5.46 33.88 7.15
CA GLU A 399 6.67 34.70 7.31
C GLU A 399 7.68 34.43 6.20
N PHE A 400 7.85 33.17 5.77
CA PHE A 400 8.68 32.84 4.61
C PHE A 400 8.19 33.53 3.34
N TYR A 401 6.88 33.52 3.09
CA TYR A 401 6.30 34.24 1.95
C TYR A 401 6.48 35.76 2.06
N LYS A 402 6.35 36.35 3.26
CA LYS A 402 6.62 37.78 3.46
C LYS A 402 8.05 38.15 3.07
N LEU A 403 9.04 37.35 3.48
CA LEU A 403 10.43 37.61 3.07
C LEU A 403 10.60 37.42 1.55
N ALA A 404 10.05 36.34 0.99
CA ALA A 404 10.15 36.02 -0.44
C ALA A 404 9.52 37.09 -1.36
N LEU A 405 8.50 37.81 -0.88
CA LEU A 405 7.87 38.92 -1.59
C LEU A 405 8.53 40.29 -1.32
N SER A 406 9.50 40.35 -0.42
CA SER A 406 10.16 41.60 -0.03
C SER A 406 11.33 41.99 -0.95
N SER A 407 11.87 43.19 -0.74
CA SER A 407 13.14 43.61 -1.35
C SER A 407 14.34 42.79 -0.87
N LYS A 408 14.23 42.08 0.26
CA LYS A 408 15.26 41.23 0.85
C LYS A 408 15.12 39.75 0.50
N ARG A 409 14.30 39.40 -0.50
CA ARG A 409 13.96 38.00 -0.82
C ARG A 409 15.13 37.05 -1.11
N TRP A 410 16.27 37.58 -1.55
CA TRP A 410 17.50 36.79 -1.79
C TRP A 410 18.41 36.68 -0.55
N SER A 411 17.96 37.13 0.61
CA SER A 411 18.70 36.99 1.87
C SER A 411 18.37 35.69 2.59
N ILE A 412 19.27 35.25 3.48
CA ILE A 412 19.06 34.07 4.32
C ILE A 412 18.03 34.41 5.40
N HIS A 413 16.99 33.58 5.54
CA HIS A 413 15.99 33.77 6.57
C HIS A 413 16.51 33.29 7.95
N PRO A 414 16.65 34.15 8.98
CA PRO A 414 17.23 33.75 10.26
C PRO A 414 16.46 32.61 10.95
N GLU A 415 15.12 32.67 10.93
CA GLU A 415 14.31 31.58 11.50
C GLU A 415 14.45 30.26 10.72
N GLU A 416 14.72 30.29 9.42
CA GLU A 416 14.95 29.04 8.68
C GLU A 416 16.22 28.35 9.20
N GLU A 417 17.28 29.11 9.49
CA GLU A 417 18.51 28.58 10.10
C GLU A 417 18.27 28.07 11.52
N ARG A 418 17.50 28.81 12.34
CA ARG A 418 17.10 28.34 13.66
C ARG A 418 16.34 27.01 13.60
N LEU A 419 15.46 26.85 12.60
CA LEU A 419 14.71 25.62 12.39
C LEU A 419 15.61 24.46 11.91
N LYS A 420 16.63 24.73 11.10
CA LYS A 420 17.64 23.70 10.75
C LYS A 420 18.39 23.20 11.98
N ASP A 421 18.80 24.11 12.85
CA ASP A 421 19.47 23.74 14.11
C ASP A 421 18.56 22.92 15.03
N LEU A 422 17.26 23.26 15.07
CA LEU A 422 16.28 22.47 15.81
C LEU A 422 16.09 21.08 15.17
N ALA A 423 15.96 20.99 13.84
CA ALA A 423 15.85 19.73 13.13
C ALA A 423 17.07 18.83 13.35
N LYS A 424 18.29 19.39 13.38
CA LYS A 424 19.52 18.67 13.74
C LYS A 424 19.46 18.11 15.16
N LYS A 425 19.05 18.91 16.15
CA LYS A 425 18.88 18.47 17.56
C LYS A 425 17.86 17.36 17.69
N GLU A 426 16.84 17.36 16.84
CA GLU A 426 15.85 16.30 16.75
C GLU A 426 16.28 15.14 15.83
N GLY A 427 17.49 15.12 15.26
CA GLY A 427 17.91 14.04 14.38
C GLY A 427 17.02 13.88 13.12
N LEU A 428 16.37 14.97 12.69
CA LEU A 428 15.59 15.07 11.45
C LEU A 428 16.45 15.66 10.33
N TRP A 429 17.71 15.25 10.22
CA TRP A 429 18.70 15.85 9.33
C TRP A 429 19.32 14.80 8.40
N ASN A 430 19.55 15.15 7.14
CA ASN A 430 20.13 14.26 6.13
C ASN A 430 19.40 12.91 5.99
N LEU A 431 18.08 12.92 6.14
CA LEU A 431 17.24 11.71 6.18
C LEU A 431 17.24 10.89 4.88
N TRP A 432 17.75 11.48 3.79
CA TRP A 432 17.73 10.93 2.44
C TRP A 432 18.90 10.00 2.12
N ILE A 433 19.95 9.99 2.96
CA ILE A 433 21.22 9.31 2.63
C ILE A 433 21.06 7.78 2.63
N PRO A 434 21.29 7.12 1.48
CA PRO A 434 21.24 5.67 1.40
C PRO A 434 22.43 4.99 2.10
N PHE A 435 22.20 3.80 2.64
CA PHE A 435 23.24 3.05 3.37
C PHE A 435 24.47 2.70 2.52
N ASP A 436 24.29 2.43 1.22
CA ASP A 436 25.38 2.08 0.29
C ASP A 436 26.31 3.29 0.04
N SER A 437 25.72 4.46 -0.18
CA SER A 437 26.45 5.71 -0.36
C SER A 437 27.21 6.11 0.92
N ALA A 438 26.57 5.95 2.09
CA ALA A 438 27.23 6.20 3.38
C ALA A 438 28.44 5.28 3.61
N ALA A 439 28.32 3.98 3.28
CA ALA A 439 29.42 3.03 3.41
C ALA A 439 30.61 3.39 2.51
N ARG A 440 30.36 3.80 1.26
CA ARG A 440 31.43 4.26 0.35
C ARG A 440 32.17 5.47 0.89
N VAL A 441 31.45 6.48 1.39
CA VAL A 441 32.08 7.69 1.94
C VAL A 441 33.05 7.33 3.06
N LYS A 442 32.66 6.45 3.99
CA LYS A 442 33.55 5.98 5.06
C LYS A 442 34.82 5.29 4.51
N GLN A 443 34.68 4.46 3.48
CA GLN A 443 35.83 3.78 2.86
C GLN A 443 36.80 4.75 2.17
N VAL A 444 36.28 5.74 1.44
CA VAL A 444 37.12 6.69 0.70
C VAL A 444 37.90 7.60 1.66
N ILE A 445 37.30 7.98 2.78
CA ILE A 445 37.94 8.88 3.75
C ILE A 445 38.96 8.13 4.62
N SER A 446 38.65 6.91 5.06
CA SER A 446 39.56 6.09 5.88
C SER A 446 40.81 5.59 5.13
N GLY A 447 40.77 5.54 3.79
CA GLY A 447 41.88 5.08 2.94
C GLY A 447 43.03 6.08 2.75
N GLU A 448 42.81 7.39 2.97
CA GLU A 448 43.80 8.44 2.72
C GLU A 448 44.09 9.27 3.99
N ARG A 449 45.18 8.94 4.71
CA ARG A 449 45.65 9.57 5.97
C ARG A 449 44.57 9.68 7.06
N ARG A 450 44.70 8.88 8.13
CA ARG A 450 43.83 8.96 9.33
C ARG A 450 43.88 10.36 9.93
N ASP A 451 42.81 11.11 9.73
CA ASP A 451 42.44 12.27 10.52
C ASP A 451 41.18 11.88 11.28
N ASP A 452 41.38 11.37 12.50
CA ASP A 452 40.33 10.76 13.31
C ASP A 452 39.17 11.76 13.59
N HIS A 453 39.45 13.07 13.60
CA HIS A 453 38.45 14.11 13.82
C HIS A 453 37.50 14.32 12.64
N VAL A 454 38.03 14.27 11.40
CA VAL A 454 37.21 14.41 10.19
C VAL A 454 36.34 13.17 9.99
N GLU A 455 36.86 11.99 10.32
CA GLU A 455 36.12 10.73 10.22
C GLU A 455 34.95 10.67 11.22
N GLU A 456 35.17 11.10 12.46
CA GLU A 456 34.12 11.15 13.48
C GLU A 456 33.03 12.17 13.15
N ALA A 457 33.41 13.37 12.68
CA ALA A 457 32.46 14.41 12.25
C ALA A 457 31.56 13.93 11.11
N ILE A 458 32.11 13.25 10.12
CA ILE A 458 31.35 12.76 8.96
C ILE A 458 30.41 11.63 9.36
N ASN A 459 30.84 10.73 10.25
CA ASN A 459 29.97 9.65 10.74
C ASN A 459 28.67 10.19 11.39
N GLY A 460 28.74 11.33 12.09
CA GLY A 460 27.55 12.00 12.65
C GLY A 460 26.64 12.66 11.61
N LEU A 461 27.12 12.87 10.38
CA LEU A 461 26.40 13.57 9.31
C LEU A 461 25.76 12.65 8.27
N LEU A 462 26.05 11.34 8.29
CA LEU A 462 25.56 10.36 7.29
C LEU A 462 24.09 9.93 7.46
N GLY A 463 23.32 10.68 8.27
CA GLY A 463 21.86 10.57 8.34
C GLY A 463 21.36 9.27 8.97
N ALA A 464 20.07 9.00 8.78
CA ALA A 464 19.38 7.89 9.43
C ALA A 464 19.63 6.51 8.76
N GLY A 465 20.31 6.46 7.61
CA GLY A 465 20.54 5.23 6.84
C GLY A 465 19.23 4.55 6.46
N LEU A 466 18.45 5.20 5.58
CA LEU A 466 17.15 4.74 5.12
C LEU A 466 17.23 4.17 3.71
N SER A 467 16.37 3.20 3.40
CA SER A 467 16.10 2.78 2.03
C SER A 467 15.32 3.89 1.27
N ASN A 468 15.26 3.80 -0.06
CA ASN A 468 14.45 4.75 -0.86
C ASN A 468 12.96 4.64 -0.50
N LEU A 469 12.46 3.42 -0.26
CA LEU A 469 11.09 3.17 0.18
C LEU A 469 10.82 3.80 1.56
N GLU A 470 11.71 3.57 2.52
CA GLU A 470 11.60 4.12 3.88
C GLU A 470 11.61 5.66 3.88
N TYR A 471 12.54 6.25 3.13
CA TYR A 471 12.63 7.70 2.97
C TYR A 471 11.41 8.28 2.24
N GLY A 472 10.74 7.50 1.40
CA GLY A 472 9.53 7.93 0.70
C GLY A 472 8.40 8.38 1.60
N TYR A 473 8.20 7.70 2.74
CA TYR A 473 7.20 8.12 3.73
C TYR A 473 7.53 9.46 4.39
N LEU A 474 8.82 9.81 4.51
CA LEU A 474 9.27 11.08 5.06
C LEU A 474 9.19 12.19 4.01
N CYS A 475 9.51 11.88 2.74
CA CYS A 475 9.30 12.79 1.62
C CYS A 475 7.84 13.20 1.46
N GLU A 476 6.90 12.28 1.67
CA GLU A 476 5.47 12.60 1.61
C GLU A 476 5.08 13.65 2.66
N VAL A 477 5.62 13.57 3.88
CA VAL A 477 5.37 14.58 4.92
C VAL A 477 6.00 15.92 4.55
N MET A 478 7.29 15.93 4.16
CA MET A 478 7.99 17.16 3.76
C MET A 478 7.33 17.82 2.54
N GLY A 479 6.83 17.02 1.59
CA GLY A 479 6.20 17.50 0.36
C GLY A 479 4.93 18.31 0.56
N ARG A 480 4.35 18.28 1.77
CA ARG A 480 3.23 19.13 2.15
C ARG A 480 3.62 20.62 2.20
N SER A 481 4.91 20.97 2.22
CA SER A 481 5.36 22.37 2.16
C SER A 481 6.53 22.52 1.18
N VAL A 482 6.54 23.60 0.41
CA VAL A 482 7.69 23.96 -0.45
C VAL A 482 8.93 24.31 0.38
N TRP A 483 8.76 24.75 1.62
CA TRP A 483 9.82 25.20 2.52
C TRP A 483 10.47 24.07 3.33
N ALA A 484 9.69 23.04 3.65
CA ALA A 484 10.10 21.97 4.56
C ALA A 484 11.37 21.21 4.14
N PRO A 485 11.55 20.75 2.89
CA PRO A 485 12.72 19.94 2.54
C PRO A 485 14.05 20.60 2.87
N GLN A 486 14.15 21.92 2.75
CA GLN A 486 15.39 22.65 3.04
C GLN A 486 15.73 22.67 4.54
N VAL A 487 14.72 22.73 5.40
CA VAL A 487 14.90 22.71 6.87
C VAL A 487 15.48 21.39 7.37
N PHE A 488 15.26 20.29 6.65
CA PHE A 488 15.77 18.95 7.01
C PHE A 488 17.03 18.54 6.22
N ASN A 489 17.61 19.46 5.45
CA ASN A 489 18.67 19.22 4.46
C ASN A 489 18.34 18.13 3.42
N CYS A 490 17.06 18.06 3.09
CA CYS A 490 16.46 17.11 2.17
C CYS A 490 15.96 17.80 0.89
N GLY A 491 16.39 19.04 0.61
CA GLY A 491 15.97 19.83 -0.56
C GLY A 491 16.78 19.56 -1.82
N ALA A 492 16.12 19.59 -2.98
CA ALA A 492 16.80 19.64 -4.27
C ALA A 492 17.34 21.07 -4.54
N PRO A 493 18.43 21.24 -5.32
CA PRO A 493 19.20 20.21 -5.99
C PRO A 493 20.28 19.55 -5.11
N ASP A 494 20.46 20.01 -3.87
CA ASP A 494 21.57 19.62 -2.98
C ASP A 494 21.61 18.13 -2.69
N THR A 495 20.47 17.47 -2.41
CA THR A 495 20.47 16.01 -2.22
C THR A 495 21.03 15.26 -3.43
N GLY A 496 20.72 15.71 -4.64
CA GLY A 496 21.26 15.11 -5.87
C GLY A 496 22.74 15.40 -6.08
N ASN A 497 23.20 16.60 -5.72
CA ASN A 497 24.61 16.97 -5.79
C ASN A 497 25.45 16.23 -4.75
N MET A 498 24.95 16.11 -3.51
CA MET A 498 25.57 15.33 -2.45
C MET A 498 25.66 13.86 -2.86
N GLU A 499 24.60 13.25 -3.41
CA GLU A 499 24.64 11.86 -3.90
C GLU A 499 25.72 11.64 -4.98
N VAL A 500 25.90 12.61 -5.89
CA VAL A 500 26.97 12.56 -6.90
C VAL A 500 28.34 12.54 -6.24
N LEU A 501 28.59 13.43 -5.28
CA LEU A 501 29.86 13.48 -4.55
C LEU A 501 30.08 12.20 -3.72
N MET A 502 29.03 11.68 -3.09
CA MET A 502 29.09 10.44 -2.32
C MET A 502 29.43 9.23 -3.19
N ARG A 503 28.91 9.13 -4.43
CA ARG A 503 29.14 7.99 -5.33
C ARG A 503 30.40 8.11 -6.18
N TYR A 504 30.79 9.32 -6.55
CA TYR A 504 31.81 9.55 -7.59
C TYR A 504 32.94 10.48 -7.16
N GLY A 505 32.78 11.19 -6.05
CA GLY A 505 33.82 12.07 -5.52
C GLY A 505 35.03 11.30 -5.03
N ASN A 506 36.21 11.89 -5.22
CA ASN A 506 37.44 11.49 -4.54
C ASN A 506 37.49 12.09 -3.12
N ALA A 507 38.49 11.73 -2.31
CA ALA A 507 38.55 12.15 -0.92
C ALA A 507 38.68 13.67 -0.74
N GLU A 508 39.43 14.36 -1.62
CA GLU A 508 39.57 15.81 -1.59
C GLU A 508 38.24 16.52 -1.90
N GLN A 509 37.56 16.11 -2.97
CA GLN A 509 36.24 16.62 -3.35
C GLN A 509 35.19 16.37 -2.27
N ILE A 510 35.25 15.22 -1.59
CA ILE A 510 34.36 14.89 -0.48
C ILE A 510 34.62 15.84 0.70
N ARG A 511 35.88 16.02 1.12
CA ARG A 511 36.22 16.92 2.24
C ARG A 511 35.84 18.37 1.94
N GLU A 512 36.17 18.86 0.74
CA GLU A 512 35.97 20.25 0.36
C GLU A 512 34.50 20.60 0.15
N TRP A 513 33.72 19.72 -0.49
CA TRP A 513 32.37 20.06 -0.95
C TRP A 513 31.25 19.25 -0.31
N LEU A 514 31.43 17.94 -0.08
CA LEU A 514 30.37 17.11 0.49
C LEU A 514 30.16 17.42 1.97
N VAL A 515 31.23 17.57 2.76
CA VAL A 515 31.11 17.83 4.21
C VAL A 515 30.33 19.12 4.49
N PRO A 516 30.67 20.28 3.90
CA PRO A 516 29.91 21.50 4.16
C PRO A 516 28.46 21.45 3.67
N LEU A 517 28.16 20.67 2.62
CA LEU A 517 26.78 20.41 2.17
C LEU A 517 26.01 19.54 3.17
N LEU A 518 26.64 18.51 3.73
CA LEU A 518 26.04 17.65 4.76
C LEU A 518 25.79 18.41 6.07
N GLU A 519 26.63 19.38 6.40
CA GLU A 519 26.44 20.29 7.54
C GLU A 519 25.33 21.33 7.28
N GLY A 520 24.99 21.59 6.01
CA GLY A 520 24.06 22.63 5.59
C GLY A 520 24.67 24.05 5.59
N ASN A 521 25.99 24.15 5.67
CA ASN A 521 26.73 25.42 5.72
C ASN A 521 26.80 26.10 4.34
N ILE A 522 26.80 25.31 3.27
CA ILE A 522 26.74 25.78 1.89
C ILE A 522 25.57 25.14 1.15
N ARG A 523 25.26 25.69 -0.03
CA ARG A 523 24.31 25.15 -1.00
C ARG A 523 25.02 24.91 -2.33
N SER A 524 24.32 24.28 -3.26
CA SER A 524 24.86 23.88 -4.54
C SER A 524 23.86 24.05 -5.68
N GLY A 525 24.38 24.13 -6.90
CA GLY A 525 23.59 24.17 -8.14
C GLY A 525 23.95 23.03 -9.08
N PHE A 526 23.02 22.65 -9.96
CA PHE A 526 23.31 21.72 -11.05
C PHE A 526 23.05 22.39 -12.39
N ALA A 527 24.13 22.63 -13.13
CA ALA A 527 24.10 23.43 -14.35
C ALA A 527 24.24 22.51 -15.57
N MET A 528 23.10 21.96 -16.01
CA MET A 528 23.01 21.06 -17.17
C MET A 528 22.30 21.72 -18.34
N THR A 529 21.09 22.24 -18.12
CA THR A 529 20.21 22.76 -19.17
C THR A 529 20.80 24.00 -19.83
N GLU A 530 20.69 24.06 -21.16
CA GLU A 530 21.16 25.15 -22.01
C GLU A 530 19.97 25.80 -22.72
N PRO A 531 19.92 27.15 -22.80
CA PRO A 531 18.80 27.84 -23.46
C PRO A 531 18.87 27.76 -25.00
N GLN A 532 20.05 27.58 -25.59
CA GLN A 532 20.23 27.54 -27.05
C GLN A 532 19.89 26.19 -27.70
N VAL A 533 19.73 25.12 -26.90
CA VAL A 533 19.51 23.76 -27.42
C VAL A 533 18.40 23.05 -26.64
N ALA A 534 17.73 22.12 -27.32
CA ALA A 534 16.74 21.24 -26.70
C ALA A 534 17.41 20.25 -25.74
N SER A 535 17.58 20.67 -24.48
CA SER A 535 18.32 19.96 -23.44
C SER A 535 17.62 18.71 -22.89
N SER A 536 16.38 18.43 -23.33
CA SER A 536 15.68 17.18 -23.03
C SER A 536 16.40 15.97 -23.65
N ASP A 537 17.09 16.17 -24.78
CA ASP A 537 18.12 15.27 -25.27
C ASP A 537 19.50 15.78 -24.80
N ALA A 538 20.05 15.12 -23.79
CA ALA A 538 21.34 15.47 -23.20
C ALA A 538 22.51 15.40 -24.20
N THR A 539 22.37 14.75 -25.36
CA THR A 539 23.41 14.74 -26.39
C THR A 539 23.57 16.09 -27.09
N ASN A 540 22.55 16.95 -27.01
CA ASN A 540 22.56 18.30 -27.60
C ASN A 540 23.33 19.33 -26.78
N ILE A 541 23.71 19.03 -25.53
CA ILE A 541 24.52 19.94 -24.69
C ILE A 541 25.79 20.37 -25.43
N GLU A 542 26.10 21.67 -25.46
CA GLU A 542 27.20 22.26 -26.24
C GLU A 542 28.22 23.04 -25.41
N CYS A 543 27.93 23.34 -24.14
CA CYS A 543 28.89 23.97 -23.22
C CYS A 543 30.25 23.25 -23.27
N SER A 544 31.31 23.97 -23.62
CA SER A 544 32.64 23.44 -23.84
C SER A 544 33.41 23.32 -22.53
N ILE A 545 34.10 22.20 -22.33
CA ILE A 545 35.07 21.97 -21.25
C ILE A 545 36.37 21.53 -21.93
N THR A 546 37.31 22.45 -22.10
CA THR A 546 38.58 22.19 -22.81
C THR A 546 39.72 21.99 -21.83
N ARG A 547 40.48 20.90 -21.97
CA ARG A 547 41.64 20.60 -21.11
C ARG A 547 42.88 21.37 -21.57
N HIS A 548 43.57 21.99 -20.62
CA HIS A 548 44.87 22.63 -20.76
C HIS A 548 45.79 22.14 -19.66
N GLU A 549 46.53 21.06 -19.92
CA GLU A 549 47.44 20.42 -18.96
C GLU A 549 46.76 20.13 -17.60
N ASP A 550 47.02 20.99 -16.61
CA ASP A 550 46.53 20.92 -15.22
C ASP A 550 45.21 21.66 -14.98
N TRP A 551 44.60 22.22 -16.02
CA TRP A 551 43.40 23.05 -15.93
C TRP A 551 42.33 22.65 -16.94
N TYR A 552 41.08 22.97 -16.64
CA TYR A 552 39.99 23.02 -17.60
C TYR A 552 39.52 24.46 -17.79
N ILE A 553 39.18 24.81 -19.04
CA ILE A 553 38.52 26.07 -19.39
C ILE A 553 37.09 25.75 -19.82
N ILE A 554 36.12 26.40 -19.17
CA ILE A 554 34.69 26.19 -19.38
C ILE A 554 34.09 27.41 -20.06
N ASN A 555 33.37 27.18 -21.16
CA ASN A 555 32.68 28.21 -21.93
C ASN A 555 31.27 27.78 -22.32
N GLY A 556 30.28 28.59 -21.98
CA GLY A 556 28.89 28.34 -22.38
C GLY A 556 27.86 29.08 -21.53
N ARG A 557 26.59 28.77 -21.78
CA ARG A 557 25.46 29.34 -21.06
C ARG A 557 24.56 28.25 -20.53
N LYS A 558 24.20 28.34 -19.24
CA LYS A 558 23.27 27.44 -18.55
C LYS A 558 22.09 28.22 -18.02
N TRP A 559 20.95 27.57 -17.90
CA TRP A 559 19.75 28.16 -17.29
C TRP A 559 18.97 27.10 -16.51
N TRP A 560 18.00 27.54 -15.70
CA TRP A 560 17.32 26.68 -14.74
C TRP A 560 18.28 26.01 -13.74
N THR A 561 19.35 26.72 -13.36
CA THR A 561 20.26 26.24 -12.31
C THR A 561 19.64 26.58 -10.95
N SER A 562 18.81 25.68 -10.43
CA SER A 562 18.13 25.85 -9.14
C SER A 562 19.13 26.00 -7.99
N GLY A 563 18.80 26.82 -7.00
CA GLY A 563 19.63 27.06 -5.82
C GLY A 563 20.79 28.05 -6.03
N ALA A 564 21.15 28.36 -7.28
CA ALA A 564 22.27 29.28 -7.57
C ALA A 564 21.99 30.75 -7.28
N MET A 565 20.74 31.11 -6.96
CA MET A 565 20.40 32.46 -6.49
C MET A 565 20.58 32.62 -4.97
N ASP A 566 20.69 31.52 -4.23
CA ASP A 566 20.90 31.54 -2.78
C ASP A 566 22.35 32.00 -2.49
N PRO A 567 22.57 32.99 -1.59
CA PRO A 567 23.90 33.50 -1.27
C PRO A 567 24.84 32.45 -0.66
N ARG A 568 24.29 31.34 -0.15
CA ARG A 568 25.04 30.19 0.36
C ARG A 568 25.44 29.22 -0.73
N CYS A 569 24.93 29.36 -1.95
CA CYS A 569 25.39 28.53 -3.05
C CYS A 569 26.88 28.80 -3.28
N LYS A 570 27.72 27.78 -3.11
CA LYS A 570 29.17 27.88 -3.31
C LYS A 570 29.66 27.01 -4.44
N ILE A 571 28.98 25.90 -4.74
CA ILE A 571 29.47 24.90 -5.68
C ILE A 571 28.44 24.56 -6.76
N LEU A 572 28.87 24.55 -8.00
CA LEU A 572 28.10 24.09 -9.14
C LEU A 572 28.66 22.77 -9.66
N ILE A 573 27.78 21.80 -9.90
CA ILE A 573 28.10 20.65 -10.74
C ILE A 573 27.69 21.02 -12.17
N VAL A 574 28.67 21.23 -13.05
CA VAL A 574 28.46 21.69 -14.43
C VAL A 574 28.61 20.50 -15.39
N MET A 575 27.66 20.33 -16.30
CA MET A 575 27.76 19.35 -17.39
C MET A 575 28.11 20.05 -18.70
N GLY A 576 29.13 19.55 -19.40
CA GLY A 576 29.57 20.07 -20.70
C GLY A 576 30.31 19.03 -21.53
N LYS A 577 30.58 19.32 -22.80
CA LYS A 577 31.33 18.47 -23.72
C LYS A 577 32.83 18.66 -23.53
N THR A 578 33.53 17.55 -23.27
CA THR A 578 35.00 17.48 -23.25
C THR A 578 35.57 17.01 -24.59
N ASP A 579 34.82 16.20 -25.34
CA ASP A 579 35.22 15.74 -26.68
C ASP A 579 34.02 15.72 -27.63
N PHE A 580 34.02 16.60 -28.63
CA PHE A 580 32.95 16.70 -29.63
C PHE A 580 32.97 15.57 -30.67
N LYS A 581 34.05 14.80 -30.75
CA LYS A 581 34.27 13.71 -31.71
C LYS A 581 34.09 12.31 -31.11
N ALA A 582 34.10 12.19 -29.78
CA ALA A 582 33.81 10.93 -29.11
C ALA A 582 32.42 10.38 -29.45
N PRO A 583 32.14 9.07 -29.24
CA PRO A 583 30.79 8.52 -29.38
C PRO A 583 29.77 9.32 -28.56
N LYS A 584 28.55 9.55 -29.08
CA LYS A 584 27.54 10.49 -28.51
C LYS A 584 27.34 10.43 -27.00
N HIS A 585 27.41 9.25 -26.37
CA HIS A 585 27.21 9.06 -24.93
C HIS A 585 28.49 9.12 -24.09
N ARG A 586 29.62 9.52 -24.69
CA ARG A 586 30.94 9.71 -24.09
C ARG A 586 31.53 11.11 -24.36
N GLN A 587 30.74 12.02 -24.93
CA GLN A 587 31.21 13.38 -25.26
C GLN A 587 31.21 14.31 -24.05
N GLN A 588 30.33 14.06 -23.08
CA GLN A 588 30.08 14.94 -21.94
C GLN A 588 30.77 14.45 -20.67
N SER A 589 31.15 15.40 -19.84
CA SER A 589 31.72 15.21 -18.50
C SER A 589 30.97 16.07 -17.47
N MET A 590 31.18 15.79 -16.19
CA MET A 590 30.76 16.66 -15.10
C MET A 590 31.98 17.22 -14.37
N ILE A 591 31.93 18.49 -14.03
CA ILE A 591 33.04 19.21 -13.39
C ILE A 591 32.52 20.11 -12.27
N LEU A 592 33.26 20.17 -11.17
CA LEU A 592 32.97 21.02 -10.02
C LEU A 592 33.48 22.45 -10.27
N VAL A 593 32.63 23.45 -10.05
CA VAL A 593 32.96 24.86 -10.26
C VAL A 593 32.50 25.68 -9.06
N ASP A 594 33.43 26.31 -8.34
CA ASP A 594 33.08 27.31 -7.33
C ASP A 594 32.36 28.48 -8.02
N ILE A 595 31.21 28.87 -7.50
CA ILE A 595 30.37 29.92 -8.09
C ILE A 595 31.08 31.28 -8.17
N ASN A 596 32.09 31.51 -7.34
CA ASN A 596 32.88 32.73 -7.30
C ASN A 596 34.12 32.68 -8.22
N THR A 597 34.32 31.58 -8.95
CA THR A 597 35.42 31.48 -9.92
C THR A 597 35.27 32.58 -10.97
N PRO A 598 36.33 33.36 -11.28
CA PRO A 598 36.28 34.38 -12.30
C PRO A 598 35.72 33.84 -13.63
N GLY A 599 34.77 34.58 -14.21
CA GLY A 599 34.06 34.21 -15.44
C GLY A 599 32.71 33.51 -15.22
N VAL A 600 32.38 33.11 -13.98
CA VAL A 600 31.02 32.66 -13.63
C VAL A 600 30.15 33.89 -13.38
N ASN A 601 29.13 34.08 -14.22
CA ASN A 601 28.26 35.25 -14.14
C ASN A 601 26.78 34.83 -14.03
N ILE A 602 26.18 35.01 -12.86
CA ILE A 602 24.72 34.89 -12.68
C ILE A 602 24.06 36.08 -13.37
N LYS A 603 23.30 35.85 -14.44
CA LYS A 603 22.69 36.92 -15.26
C LYS A 603 21.36 37.40 -14.68
N ARG A 604 20.48 36.48 -14.29
CA ARG A 604 19.14 36.78 -13.76
C ARG A 604 18.48 35.56 -13.12
N PRO A 605 17.51 35.78 -12.22
CA PRO A 605 16.54 34.75 -11.83
C PRO A 605 15.52 34.48 -12.95
N LEU A 606 14.93 33.29 -12.92
CA LEU A 606 13.82 32.85 -13.77
C LEU A 606 12.57 32.67 -12.92
N THR A 607 11.40 32.95 -13.49
CA THR A 607 10.12 32.83 -12.80
C THR A 607 9.30 31.65 -13.30
N VAL A 608 8.57 30.99 -12.40
CA VAL A 608 7.58 29.95 -12.67
C VAL A 608 6.21 30.53 -12.34
N PHE A 609 5.40 30.84 -13.36
CA PHE A 609 4.07 31.47 -13.17
C PHE A 609 4.08 32.72 -12.25
N GLY A 610 5.18 33.48 -12.28
CA GLY A 610 5.36 34.69 -11.45
C GLY A 610 6.07 34.46 -10.12
N PHE A 611 6.26 33.21 -9.67
CA PHE A 611 7.10 32.88 -8.52
C PHE A 611 8.57 32.86 -8.94
N ASP A 612 9.45 33.59 -8.23
CA ASP A 612 10.91 33.55 -8.43
C ASP A 612 11.62 32.60 -7.46
N ASP A 613 10.85 31.93 -6.60
CA ASP A 613 11.27 30.92 -5.62
C ASP A 613 12.40 31.38 -4.69
N ALA A 614 12.49 32.69 -4.41
CA ALA A 614 13.52 33.26 -3.57
C ALA A 614 13.44 32.74 -2.10
N PRO A 615 14.59 32.52 -1.42
CA PRO A 615 15.96 32.78 -1.88
C PRO A 615 16.55 31.66 -2.76
N HIS A 616 15.86 30.53 -2.89
CA HIS A 616 16.36 29.36 -3.63
C HIS A 616 16.60 29.68 -5.12
N GLY A 617 15.54 30.11 -5.80
CA GLY A 617 15.50 30.59 -7.18
C GLY A 617 16.04 29.64 -8.25
N HIS A 618 16.00 30.13 -9.48
CA HIS A 618 16.49 29.47 -10.69
C HIS A 618 17.33 30.43 -11.51
N ALA A 619 18.63 30.18 -11.65
CA ALA A 619 19.52 31.12 -12.32
C ALA A 619 19.74 30.80 -13.81
N GLU A 620 19.85 31.85 -14.62
CA GLU A 620 20.62 31.86 -15.87
C GLU A 620 22.07 32.26 -15.57
N ILE A 621 23.04 31.46 -16.02
CA ILE A 621 24.47 31.60 -15.71
C ILE A 621 25.28 31.53 -17.01
N THR A 622 26.21 32.45 -17.23
CA THR A 622 27.26 32.30 -18.25
C THR A 622 28.58 31.89 -17.62
N PHE A 623 29.31 31.04 -18.34
CA PHE A 623 30.68 30.65 -18.04
C PHE A 623 31.54 31.23 -19.17
N GLU A 624 32.37 32.20 -18.83
CA GLU A 624 33.23 32.93 -19.77
C GLU A 624 34.69 32.72 -19.38
N ASN A 625 35.37 31.80 -20.06
CA ASN A 625 36.75 31.38 -19.77
C ASN A 625 36.99 30.98 -18.30
N VAL A 626 36.01 30.30 -17.71
CA VAL A 626 36.09 29.85 -16.32
C VAL A 626 37.16 28.78 -16.21
N ARG A 627 38.20 29.05 -15.42
CA ARG A 627 39.36 28.19 -15.26
C ARG A 627 39.28 27.45 -13.93
N VAL A 628 39.27 26.11 -13.98
CA VAL A 628 39.27 25.25 -12.78
C VAL A 628 40.38 24.20 -12.85
N PRO A 629 40.93 23.73 -11.71
CA PRO A 629 41.95 22.68 -11.69
C PRO A 629 41.46 21.37 -12.33
N SER A 630 42.39 20.57 -12.87
CA SER A 630 42.08 19.26 -13.47
C SER A 630 41.43 18.29 -12.48
N LYS A 631 41.78 18.38 -11.19
CA LYS A 631 41.18 17.61 -10.09
C LYS A 631 39.68 17.87 -9.88
N ASN A 632 39.11 18.94 -10.46
CA ASN A 632 37.68 19.24 -10.33
C ASN A 632 36.79 18.36 -11.21
N ILE A 633 37.37 17.60 -12.14
CA ILE A 633 36.62 16.63 -12.95
C ILE A 633 36.03 15.54 -12.04
N LEU A 634 34.75 15.22 -12.20
CA LEU A 634 34.10 14.15 -11.45
C LEU A 634 34.27 12.84 -12.21
N LEU A 635 34.81 11.81 -11.53
CA LEU A 635 35.09 10.46 -12.03
C LEU A 635 36.09 10.36 -13.20
N GLY A 636 35.96 11.22 -14.21
CA GLY A 636 36.84 11.29 -15.37
C GLY A 636 36.13 11.82 -16.62
N GLU A 637 36.91 12.09 -17.67
CA GLU A 637 36.40 12.58 -18.95
C GLU A 637 35.47 11.56 -19.64
N GLY A 638 34.43 12.05 -20.29
CA GLY A 638 33.43 11.26 -21.00
C GLY A 638 32.46 10.47 -20.11
N ARG A 639 32.52 10.67 -18.79
CA ARG A 639 31.66 9.98 -17.80
C ARG A 639 30.39 10.75 -17.41
N GLY A 640 30.09 11.87 -18.07
CA GLY A 640 28.96 12.74 -17.73
C GLY A 640 27.60 12.04 -17.80
N PHE A 641 27.36 11.20 -18.82
CA PHE A 641 26.12 10.43 -18.93
C PHE A 641 25.95 9.41 -17.80
N GLU A 642 27.03 8.77 -17.36
CA GLU A 642 27.00 7.81 -16.27
C GLU A 642 26.62 8.48 -14.95
N ILE A 643 27.27 9.60 -14.64
CA ILE A 643 27.00 10.37 -13.43
C ILE A 643 25.55 10.90 -13.46
N ALA A 644 25.09 11.43 -14.61
CA ALA A 644 23.71 11.90 -14.77
C ALA A 644 22.68 10.79 -14.50
N GLN A 645 22.90 9.58 -15.03
CA GLN A 645 21.99 8.46 -14.78
C GLN A 645 22.01 8.01 -13.32
N GLY A 646 23.17 8.00 -12.68
CA GLY A 646 23.32 7.69 -11.25
C GLY A 646 22.55 8.68 -10.36
N ARG A 647 22.69 9.98 -10.65
CA ARG A 647 22.00 11.07 -9.95
C ARG A 647 20.48 11.04 -10.12
N LEU A 648 20.02 10.93 -11.37
CA LEU A 648 18.62 11.20 -11.73
C LEU A 648 17.67 10.06 -11.33
N GLY A 649 18.15 8.87 -10.98
CA GLY A 649 17.30 7.76 -10.53
C GLY A 649 16.59 8.07 -9.21
N PRO A 650 17.32 8.16 -8.08
CA PRO A 650 16.74 8.50 -6.76
C PRO A 650 16.08 9.89 -6.74
N GLY A 651 16.71 10.89 -7.37
CA GLY A 651 16.19 12.27 -7.42
C GLY A 651 14.77 12.38 -7.98
N ARG A 652 14.47 11.64 -9.07
CA ARG A 652 13.12 11.58 -9.64
C ARG A 652 12.10 11.06 -8.65
N LEU A 653 12.43 10.02 -7.89
CA LEU A 653 11.52 9.45 -6.90
C LEU A 653 11.29 10.38 -5.72
N HIS A 654 12.33 11.07 -5.22
CA HIS A 654 12.16 12.05 -4.14
C HIS A 654 11.16 13.15 -4.54
N HIS A 655 11.21 13.63 -5.78
CA HIS A 655 10.21 14.57 -6.30
C HIS A 655 8.80 13.96 -6.36
N CYS A 656 8.67 12.73 -6.87
CA CYS A 656 7.38 12.04 -6.92
C CYS A 656 6.77 11.84 -5.52
N MET A 657 7.57 11.46 -4.53
CA MET A 657 7.13 11.26 -3.14
C MET A 657 6.65 12.58 -2.51
N ARG A 658 7.38 13.69 -2.73
CA ARG A 658 6.94 15.01 -2.27
C ARG A 658 5.64 15.47 -2.93
N LEU A 659 5.42 15.11 -4.20
CA LEU A 659 4.16 15.42 -4.90
C LEU A 659 2.94 14.71 -4.32
N ILE A 660 3.10 13.51 -3.74
CA ILE A 660 2.03 12.88 -2.96
C ILE A 660 1.66 13.75 -1.76
N GLY A 661 2.66 14.27 -1.05
CA GLY A 661 2.48 15.20 0.07
C GLY A 661 1.76 16.49 -0.31
N ALA A 662 2.18 17.12 -1.40
CA ALA A 662 1.54 18.33 -1.92
C ALA A 662 0.07 18.07 -2.27
N ALA A 663 -0.22 16.94 -2.92
CA ALA A 663 -1.59 16.54 -3.25
C ALA A 663 -2.43 16.27 -2.01
N GLU A 664 -1.90 15.59 -0.98
CA GLU A 664 -2.62 15.38 0.28
C GLU A 664 -2.95 16.68 1.00
N ARG A 665 -2.03 17.65 1.00
CA ARG A 665 -2.32 18.97 1.57
C ARG A 665 -3.40 19.71 0.77
N GLY A 666 -3.33 19.65 -0.56
CA GLY A 666 -4.39 20.17 -1.42
C GLY A 666 -5.74 19.52 -1.13
N MET A 667 -5.75 18.20 -0.94
CA MET A 667 -6.94 17.40 -0.64
C MET A 667 -7.56 17.79 0.71
N GLU A 668 -6.74 17.95 1.75
CA GLU A 668 -7.19 18.40 3.07
C GLU A 668 -7.81 19.80 3.00
N MET A 669 -7.10 20.76 2.42
CA MET A 669 -7.59 22.14 2.27
C MET A 669 -8.89 22.16 1.46
N MET A 670 -8.98 21.36 0.40
CA MET A 670 -10.18 21.22 -0.42
C MET A 670 -11.38 20.74 0.39
N ILE A 671 -11.24 19.69 1.22
CA ILE A 671 -12.33 19.18 2.06
C ILE A 671 -12.74 20.21 3.11
N GLN A 672 -11.77 20.78 3.83
CA GLN A 672 -12.02 21.79 4.87
C GLN A 672 -12.80 22.99 4.30
N ARG A 673 -12.43 23.44 3.10
CA ARG A 673 -13.16 24.49 2.38
C ARG A 673 -14.56 24.05 1.96
N ALA A 674 -14.70 22.82 1.46
CA ALA A 674 -15.96 22.33 0.94
C ALA A 674 -17.04 22.14 2.01
N ILE A 675 -16.65 21.74 3.23
CA ILE A 675 -17.59 21.56 4.36
C ILE A 675 -17.89 22.85 5.13
N SER A 676 -17.12 23.92 4.90
CA SER A 676 -17.29 25.20 5.60
C SER A 676 -17.99 26.28 4.75
N ARG A 677 -18.08 26.12 3.43
CA ARG A 677 -18.64 27.14 2.52
C ARG A 677 -19.94 26.67 1.87
N ARG A 678 -20.88 27.63 1.71
CA ARG A 678 -22.15 27.43 1.02
C ARG A 678 -22.20 28.19 -0.31
N ALA A 679 -22.84 27.57 -1.29
CA ALA A 679 -23.23 28.16 -2.56
C ALA A 679 -24.57 27.56 -2.98
N PHE A 680 -25.52 28.40 -3.43
CA PHE A 680 -26.87 27.97 -3.81
C PHE A 680 -27.55 27.13 -2.70
N ASP A 681 -27.57 27.68 -1.49
CA ASP A 681 -28.15 27.10 -0.26
C ASP A 681 -27.58 25.75 0.24
N LYS A 682 -26.57 25.21 -0.45
CA LYS A 682 -25.91 23.94 -0.12
C LYS A 682 -24.46 24.17 0.24
N LEU A 683 -23.91 23.33 1.12
CA LEU A 683 -22.46 23.23 1.29
C LEU A 683 -21.85 22.81 -0.05
N ILE A 684 -20.64 23.26 -0.36
CA ILE A 684 -19.92 22.78 -1.56
C ILE A 684 -19.85 21.25 -1.56
N ALA A 685 -19.63 20.65 -0.38
CA ALA A 685 -19.62 19.21 -0.16
C ALA A 685 -20.93 18.47 -0.53
N GLN A 686 -22.05 19.18 -0.71
CA GLN A 686 -23.36 18.61 -1.05
C GLN A 686 -23.70 18.71 -2.54
N HIS A 687 -22.84 19.34 -3.35
CA HIS A 687 -23.03 19.40 -4.81
C HIS A 687 -22.55 18.10 -5.45
N GLY A 688 -23.42 17.44 -6.24
CA GLY A 688 -23.16 16.09 -6.76
C GLY A 688 -21.91 15.99 -7.64
N SER A 689 -21.59 17.02 -8.42
CA SER A 689 -20.35 17.09 -9.22
C SER A 689 -19.11 17.01 -8.34
N PHE A 690 -19.07 17.82 -7.27
CA PHE A 690 -17.96 17.86 -6.32
C PHE A 690 -17.72 16.49 -5.66
N VAL A 691 -18.78 15.78 -5.23
CA VAL A 691 -18.66 14.46 -4.58
C VAL A 691 -18.04 13.40 -5.51
N SER A 692 -18.31 13.47 -6.82
CA SER A 692 -17.66 12.59 -7.79
C SER A 692 -16.19 12.94 -7.98
N ASP A 693 -15.87 14.23 -8.07
CA ASP A 693 -14.52 14.68 -8.39
C ASP A 693 -13.54 14.49 -7.21
N ILE A 694 -14.00 14.67 -5.97
CA ILE A 694 -13.21 14.32 -4.78
C ILE A 694 -12.88 12.83 -4.73
N ALA A 695 -13.83 11.96 -5.08
CA ALA A 695 -13.59 10.51 -5.11
C ALA A 695 -12.54 10.14 -6.16
N LYS A 696 -12.60 10.74 -7.36
CA LYS A 696 -11.58 10.56 -8.41
C LYS A 696 -10.20 11.02 -7.95
N CYS A 697 -10.13 12.20 -7.31
CA CYS A 697 -8.89 12.72 -6.74
C CYS A 697 -8.26 11.74 -5.74
N ARG A 698 -9.06 11.19 -4.82
CA ARG A 698 -8.58 10.19 -3.85
C ARG A 698 -8.09 8.91 -4.53
N ILE A 699 -8.83 8.40 -5.52
CA ILE A 699 -8.42 7.20 -6.29
C ILE A 699 -7.09 7.45 -7.01
N ASP A 700 -6.96 8.57 -7.71
CA ASP A 700 -5.74 8.95 -8.44
C ASP A 700 -4.55 9.08 -7.49
N LEU A 701 -4.76 9.72 -6.33
CA LEU A 701 -3.74 9.91 -5.31
C LEU A 701 -3.24 8.58 -4.74
N GLU A 702 -4.13 7.70 -4.28
CA GLU A 702 -3.73 6.39 -3.74
C GLU A 702 -3.05 5.51 -4.79
N SER A 703 -3.59 5.48 -6.01
CA SER A 703 -3.00 4.70 -7.11
C SER A 703 -1.59 5.18 -7.44
N THR A 704 -1.38 6.49 -7.40
CA THR A 704 -0.07 7.10 -7.68
C THR A 704 0.89 6.91 -6.52
N ARG A 705 0.43 7.00 -5.26
CA ARG A 705 1.24 6.68 -4.07
C ARG A 705 1.80 5.27 -4.15
N LEU A 706 0.95 4.27 -4.42
CA LEU A 706 1.38 2.87 -4.53
C LEU A 706 2.37 2.67 -5.69
N LEU A 707 2.17 3.34 -6.83
CA LEU A 707 3.13 3.30 -7.95
C LEU A 707 4.50 3.89 -7.55
N VAL A 708 4.51 4.97 -6.78
CA VAL A 708 5.75 5.60 -6.29
C VAL A 708 6.46 4.70 -5.28
N LEU A 709 5.72 4.08 -4.35
CA LEU A 709 6.27 3.13 -3.38
C LEU A 709 6.81 1.87 -4.07
N GLU A 710 6.11 1.34 -5.07
CA GLU A 710 6.61 0.24 -5.90
C GLU A 710 7.91 0.61 -6.63
N ALA A 711 7.99 1.82 -7.18
CA ALA A 711 9.19 2.28 -7.85
C ALA A 711 10.38 2.42 -6.88
N ALA A 712 10.13 2.86 -5.65
CA ALA A 712 11.13 2.94 -4.59
C ALA A 712 11.61 1.55 -4.14
N ASP A 713 10.70 0.62 -3.90
CA ASP A 713 11.04 -0.76 -3.52
C ASP A 713 11.82 -1.49 -4.65
N GLN A 714 11.43 -1.29 -5.91
CA GLN A 714 12.20 -1.82 -7.03
C GLN A 714 13.58 -1.20 -7.14
N LEU A 715 13.72 0.11 -6.84
CA LEU A 715 15.03 0.75 -6.81
C LEU A 715 15.92 0.14 -5.73
N ASP A 716 15.38 -0.05 -4.52
CA ASP A 716 16.09 -0.66 -3.40
C ASP A 716 16.52 -2.10 -3.72
N ARG A 717 15.62 -2.92 -4.27
CA ARG A 717 15.89 -4.35 -4.52
C ARG A 717 16.68 -4.64 -5.79
N LEU A 718 16.41 -3.90 -6.88
CA LEU A 718 16.87 -4.26 -8.23
C LEU A 718 17.89 -3.27 -8.80
N GLY A 719 18.06 -2.11 -8.14
CA GLY A 719 18.89 -1.01 -8.61
C GLY A 719 18.28 -0.24 -9.79
N ASN A 720 18.86 0.93 -10.04
CA ASN A 720 18.34 1.93 -10.98
C ASN A 720 18.09 1.39 -12.40
N LYS A 721 19.00 0.55 -12.93
CA LYS A 721 18.91 0.01 -14.30
C LYS A 721 17.67 -0.86 -14.53
N LYS A 722 17.28 -1.68 -13.53
CA LYS A 722 16.11 -2.55 -13.62
C LYS A 722 14.82 -1.80 -13.26
N ALA A 723 14.88 -0.90 -12.28
CA ALA A 723 13.74 -0.09 -11.84
C ALA A 723 13.35 1.03 -12.83
N ARG A 724 14.20 1.34 -13.84
CA ARG A 724 14.02 2.46 -14.78
C ARG A 724 12.62 2.59 -15.39
N GLY A 725 11.94 1.48 -15.68
CA GLY A 725 10.59 1.51 -16.27
C GLY A 725 9.56 2.05 -15.29
N THR A 726 9.59 1.54 -14.06
CA THR A 726 8.69 1.94 -12.97
C THR A 726 8.96 3.35 -12.49
N ILE A 727 10.24 3.77 -12.42
CA ILE A 727 10.62 5.15 -12.13
C ILE A 727 10.07 6.11 -13.20
N ALA A 728 10.16 5.74 -14.48
CA ALA A 728 9.59 6.55 -15.56
C ALA A 728 8.06 6.66 -15.45
N MET A 729 7.37 5.57 -15.09
CA MET A 729 5.92 5.60 -14.84
C MET A 729 5.56 6.53 -13.68
N ALA A 730 6.26 6.42 -12.55
CA ALA A 730 6.06 7.30 -11.40
C ALA A 730 6.31 8.78 -11.75
N LYS A 731 7.38 9.08 -12.52
CA LYS A 731 7.75 10.44 -12.93
C LYS A 731 6.71 11.10 -13.84
N VAL A 732 5.93 10.33 -14.59
CA VAL A 732 4.78 10.84 -15.36
C VAL A 732 3.53 10.95 -14.48
N ALA A 733 3.22 9.91 -13.71
CA ALA A 733 1.98 9.84 -12.95
C ALA A 733 1.89 10.87 -11.80
N ALA A 734 2.97 11.01 -11.01
CA ALA A 734 3.01 11.87 -9.82
C ALA A 734 2.66 13.35 -10.10
N PRO A 735 3.34 14.06 -11.03
CA PRO A 735 3.03 15.47 -11.27
C PRO A 735 1.64 15.65 -11.89
N ASN A 736 1.20 14.75 -12.77
CA ASN A 736 -0.14 14.83 -13.38
C ASN A 736 -1.26 14.56 -12.37
N MET A 737 -1.05 13.67 -11.39
CA MET A 737 -1.97 13.48 -10.27
C MET A 737 -2.01 14.73 -9.37
N ALA A 738 -0.85 15.23 -8.93
CA ALA A 738 -0.78 16.37 -8.04
C ALA A 738 -1.43 17.63 -8.64
N LEU A 739 -1.20 17.89 -9.94
CA LEU A 739 -1.84 18.99 -10.65
C LEU A 739 -3.37 18.88 -10.66
N ARG A 740 -3.93 17.70 -10.90
CA ARG A 740 -5.39 17.49 -10.90
C ARG A 740 -5.99 17.76 -9.52
N VAL A 741 -5.36 17.23 -8.46
CA VAL A 741 -5.84 17.42 -7.08
C VAL A 741 -5.73 18.89 -6.65
N LEU A 742 -4.59 19.53 -6.93
CA LEU A 742 -4.34 20.92 -6.55
C LEU A 742 -5.22 21.90 -7.34
N ASP A 743 -5.44 21.65 -8.63
CA ASP A 743 -6.35 22.47 -9.46
C ASP A 743 -7.79 22.42 -8.94
N MET A 744 -8.28 21.23 -8.59
CA MET A 744 -9.60 21.08 -7.97
C MET A 744 -9.65 21.78 -6.60
N ALA A 745 -8.59 21.69 -5.80
CA ALA A 745 -8.50 22.39 -4.52
C ALA A 745 -8.58 23.91 -4.70
N MET A 746 -7.88 24.45 -5.71
CA MET A 746 -7.96 25.87 -6.08
C MET A 746 -9.38 26.25 -6.51
N GLN A 747 -10.02 25.44 -7.36
CA GLN A 747 -11.37 25.66 -7.85
C GLN A 747 -12.39 25.75 -6.69
N VAL A 748 -12.27 24.87 -5.69
CA VAL A 748 -13.13 24.86 -4.50
C VAL A 748 -12.91 26.09 -3.61
N HIS A 749 -11.70 26.66 -3.62
CA HIS A 749 -11.42 27.91 -2.93
C HIS A 749 -11.90 29.16 -3.68
N GLY A 750 -12.23 29.03 -4.98
CA GLY A 750 -12.58 30.15 -5.85
C GLY A 750 -11.40 31.12 -6.00
N ALA A 751 -11.67 32.43 -5.98
CA ALA A 751 -10.64 33.45 -6.12
C ALA A 751 -9.48 33.33 -5.10
N ALA A 752 -9.76 32.83 -3.89
CA ALA A 752 -8.72 32.62 -2.88
C ALA A 752 -7.71 31.53 -3.31
N GLY A 753 -8.13 30.55 -4.11
CA GLY A 753 -7.28 29.45 -4.57
C GLY A 753 -6.17 29.89 -5.51
N VAL A 754 -6.37 30.99 -6.24
CA VAL A 754 -5.37 31.58 -7.15
C VAL A 754 -4.60 32.75 -6.51
N SER A 755 -4.88 33.06 -5.25
CA SER A 755 -4.25 34.17 -4.52
C SER A 755 -3.08 33.70 -3.64
N GLY A 756 -2.32 34.66 -3.10
CA GLY A 756 -1.28 34.41 -2.11
C GLY A 756 -1.80 34.09 -0.70
N ASP A 757 -3.11 34.15 -0.46
CA ASP A 757 -3.72 33.84 0.85
C ASP A 757 -3.71 32.33 1.15
N THR A 758 -3.42 31.51 0.14
CA THR A 758 -3.28 30.06 0.28
C THR A 758 -1.99 29.58 -0.37
N VAL A 759 -1.49 28.42 0.05
CA VAL A 759 -0.31 27.79 -0.55
C VAL A 759 -0.60 27.06 -1.87
N LEU A 760 -1.88 26.96 -2.27
CA LEU A 760 -2.33 26.08 -3.36
C LEU A 760 -1.71 26.47 -4.70
N ALA A 761 -1.71 27.77 -5.05
CA ALA A 761 -1.16 28.26 -6.30
C ALA A 761 0.35 27.96 -6.43
N HIS A 762 1.11 28.12 -5.34
CA HIS A 762 2.54 27.84 -5.35
C HIS A 762 2.81 26.33 -5.45
N LEU A 763 2.11 25.49 -4.65
CA LEU A 763 2.20 24.03 -4.75
C LEU A 763 1.85 23.53 -6.17
N TRP A 764 0.84 24.12 -6.81
CA TRP A 764 0.46 23.81 -8.17
C TRP A 764 1.55 24.21 -9.18
N ALA A 765 2.11 25.41 -9.04
CA ALA A 765 3.18 25.92 -9.91
C ALA A 765 4.43 25.04 -9.83
N THR A 766 4.89 24.67 -8.62
CA THR A 766 6.00 23.73 -8.44
C THR A 766 5.69 22.36 -9.03
N SER A 767 4.47 21.85 -8.85
CA SER A 767 4.02 20.58 -9.44
C SER A 767 4.04 20.62 -10.97
N ARG A 768 3.68 21.77 -11.56
CA ARG A 768 3.68 21.95 -13.02
C ARG A 768 5.09 21.92 -13.59
N THR A 769 6.06 22.51 -12.89
CA THR A 769 7.48 22.47 -13.26
C THR A 769 8.03 21.04 -13.28
N LEU A 770 7.54 20.15 -12.41
CA LEU A 770 7.99 18.76 -12.33
C LEU A 770 7.50 17.87 -13.50
N ARG A 771 6.65 18.37 -14.40
CA ARG A 771 6.41 17.74 -15.71
C ARG A 771 7.51 18.01 -16.74
N ILE A 772 8.46 18.90 -16.41
CA ILE A 772 9.55 19.34 -17.29
C ILE A 772 10.91 19.02 -16.66
N ALA A 773 11.08 19.38 -15.38
CA ALA A 773 12.31 19.12 -14.63
C ALA A 773 12.61 17.60 -14.53
N ASP A 774 13.90 17.26 -14.49
CA ASP A 774 14.42 15.87 -14.49
C ASP A 774 13.94 14.98 -15.66
N GLY A 775 13.56 15.64 -16.77
CA GLY A 775 13.09 15.03 -18.01
C GLY A 775 11.58 15.26 -18.20
N PRO A 776 11.17 15.78 -19.37
CA PRO A 776 9.75 15.95 -19.69
C PRO A 776 8.97 14.64 -19.72
N ASP A 777 7.67 14.73 -19.46
CA ASP A 777 6.75 13.58 -19.50
C ASP A 777 6.91 12.75 -20.79
N GLU A 778 7.06 13.42 -21.95
CA GLU A 778 7.15 12.78 -23.27
C GLU A 778 8.40 11.90 -23.41
N VAL A 779 9.52 12.30 -22.78
CA VAL A 779 10.76 11.51 -22.76
C VAL A 779 10.59 10.24 -21.93
N HIS A 780 9.87 10.34 -20.81
CA HIS A 780 9.58 9.20 -19.94
C HIS A 780 8.54 8.26 -20.57
N LEU A 781 7.49 8.80 -21.19
CA LEU A 781 6.52 8.05 -21.99
C LEU A 781 7.20 7.27 -23.12
N GLY A 782 8.14 7.90 -23.83
CA GLY A 782 8.95 7.23 -24.84
C GLY A 782 9.80 6.08 -24.26
N THR A 783 10.31 6.23 -23.04
CA THR A 783 11.04 5.16 -22.33
C THR A 783 10.11 4.01 -21.98
N ILE A 784 8.93 4.29 -21.42
CA ILE A 784 7.92 3.29 -21.07
C ILE A 784 7.49 2.50 -22.32
N ALA A 785 7.13 3.20 -23.41
CA ALA A 785 6.72 2.57 -24.66
C ALA A 785 7.81 1.67 -25.25
N LYS A 786 9.07 2.13 -25.26
CA LYS A 786 10.21 1.33 -25.73
C LYS A 786 10.41 0.05 -24.91
N LEU A 787 10.18 0.10 -23.59
CA LEU A 787 10.30 -1.09 -22.73
C LEU A 787 9.16 -2.07 -22.98
N GLU A 788 7.94 -1.57 -23.13
CA GLU A 788 6.76 -2.41 -23.36
C GLU A 788 6.82 -3.11 -24.71
N LEU A 789 7.20 -2.39 -25.78
CA LEU A 789 7.40 -2.98 -27.11
C LEU A 789 8.51 -4.06 -27.14
N ARG A 790 9.51 -3.97 -26.26
CA ARG A 790 10.55 -5.01 -26.15
C ARG A 790 10.03 -6.27 -25.49
N ARG A 791 9.07 -6.18 -24.56
CA ARG A 791 8.46 -7.35 -23.91
C ARG A 791 7.66 -8.21 -24.89
N ALA A 792 7.02 -7.59 -25.89
CA ALA A 792 6.29 -8.31 -26.93
C ALA A 792 7.17 -9.08 -27.94
N LYS A 793 8.49 -8.84 -27.93
CA LYS A 793 9.47 -9.53 -28.80
C LYS A 793 10.19 -10.69 -28.10
N LEU A 794 9.89 -10.92 -26.82
CA LEU A 794 10.37 -12.03 -26.00
C LEU A 794 9.22 -13.01 -25.80
#